data_AF-A0AAV2H6G2-F1
#
_entry.id   AF-A0AAV2H6G2-F1
#
_cell.length_a   1.000
_cell.length_b   1.000
_cell.length_c   1.000
_cell.angle_alpha   90.00
_cell.angle_beta   90.00
_cell.angle_gamma   90.00
#
_symmetry.space_group_name_H-M   'P 1'
#
loop_
_entity.id
_entity.type
_entity.pdbx_description
1 polymer ?
#
loop_
_entity_poly.entity_id
_entity_poly.type
_entity_poly.pdbx_seq_one_letter_code
_entity_poly.pdbx_strand_id
1 'polypeptide(L)'
;MANLHVLDEKTLVYMTGYVLTFLDHTNMNKFYLSCLGGSGFGALAVHPSRRLFAAAEKGKNPVIGIWSWPKLQLFRQLREGTNKVYASINFSPNGTLLASQGGEPDYLITVWNWLAEIPVLRVKSHAQDVFRVTFSKELAGRLTTSGLCHIKFWKMANTFTGLKLKGDIGRFGRTELSDIEGYVEMPDGKVLSGSEWGNLLVWENGLIIAELCLRVDYPCHDGIVRQVLLTDGEFYTTGQDGWVKTWNFDAVDTSEINTTEESIKVPIKVMAQVQIADGADIWSIVPNVPNPYSNSVFWFAQDGAGTIWKVDLSFLNTAKDPVKISTAHGGPIVACQTCSTNYLFATLGHDGQIRVYDYVSKELLAHRKFSAPGSSLLWPSPLLDETGMTILAGFTDGTFRVLALSGTPNKHLQMSVTLLNVKKPHNRKITSMALDSDGQYFVTGGEDGTIFFFDAKQNFLPMVFVAMPEYRAVSSVTWFHKNQESNDRAVLVVLSGAVLQEVIMPEWDQIHNETSYHFMESKMPRRYAFHSIKSQLRHNEELERERQEEEARQAALEEENRIKIADGLESQSEQDLRLLQEAEEMERFRLEEKPKPKWQPYYPPETSPIVCMIPGLRDEEMYISMGKYDAGYIYHVKISNKHKDEIIPEEPISAFAVEDSDDVPITSYAMSNDGEYIIFGFEDGRIRYQRYIYSYDLENLGPHWTKGIHDCVRGSITSLAIDMTGSFMVTCGKDGNCFLLSFLEPEALADVIQGMERFEVPEVEVPSDVQDITEKDAYTLETFKNMEKEMALLAAAKRNKAAKKEEIVRLRLLYCEILKKNNELPEESRLTKVEVCIASDNQARKEKELAESMKQLELEMAWDTERSTIALNKLKSAYKDTLDGDLFMLKAFNSDLCVSSFRLPKMPPFYLDAKDKVE
;
A
#
# COMPACT_ATOMS: atom_id res chain seq x y z
N MET A 1 -7.05 11.80 -11.67
CA MET A 1 -7.48 12.53 -12.88
C MET A 1 -8.91 12.15 -13.18
N ALA A 2 -9.68 13.06 -13.79
CA ALA A 2 -11.02 12.76 -14.26
C ALA A 2 -10.93 11.76 -15.43
N ASN A 3 -11.32 10.51 -15.18
CA ASN A 3 -11.10 9.39 -16.10
C ASN A 3 -12.37 8.93 -16.83
N LEU A 4 -13.54 9.50 -16.49
CA LEU A 4 -14.84 9.10 -17.01
C LEU A 4 -15.25 9.96 -18.21
N HIS A 5 -15.68 9.32 -19.30
CA HIS A 5 -16.29 9.97 -20.45
C HIS A 5 -17.52 9.21 -20.96
N VAL A 6 -18.39 9.90 -21.69
CA VAL A 6 -19.58 9.33 -22.33
C VAL A 6 -19.35 9.32 -23.85
N LEU A 7 -19.47 8.16 -24.49
CA LEU A 7 -19.28 8.03 -25.95
C LEU A 7 -20.59 8.25 -26.70
N ASP A 8 -21.64 7.55 -26.28
CA ASP A 8 -22.99 7.65 -26.85
C ASP A 8 -24.06 7.60 -25.74
N GLU A 9 -25.33 7.47 -26.12
CA GLU A 9 -26.45 7.44 -25.18
C GLU A 9 -26.35 6.33 -24.13
N LYS A 10 -25.65 5.23 -24.42
CA LYS A 10 -25.61 4.03 -23.57
C LYS A 10 -24.24 3.79 -22.92
N THR A 11 -23.17 4.25 -23.55
CA THR A 11 -21.82 3.75 -23.29
C THR A 11 -20.95 4.78 -22.59
N LEU A 12 -20.44 4.37 -21.43
CA LEU A 12 -19.39 5.05 -20.67
C LEU A 12 -18.04 4.44 -21.02
N VAL A 13 -16.99 5.25 -20.95
CA VAL A 13 -15.62 4.78 -21.11
C VAL A 13 -14.75 5.38 -20.01
N TYR A 14 -13.91 4.55 -19.43
CA TYR A 14 -12.95 4.96 -18.41
C TYR A 14 -11.73 4.03 -18.38
N MET A 15 -10.63 4.53 -17.82
CA MET A 15 -9.38 3.78 -17.70
C MET A 15 -9.39 2.88 -16.45
N THR A 16 -8.96 1.63 -16.59
CA THR A 16 -8.84 0.63 -15.51
C THR A 16 -7.54 -0.15 -15.69
N GLY A 17 -6.53 0.15 -14.88
CA GLY A 17 -5.21 -0.47 -14.99
C GLY A 17 -4.63 -0.32 -16.40
N TYR A 18 -4.46 -1.46 -17.08
CA TYR A 18 -3.93 -1.52 -18.44
C TYR A 18 -4.96 -1.27 -19.56
N VAL A 19 -6.25 -1.44 -19.29
CA VAL A 19 -7.32 -1.47 -20.31
C VAL A 19 -8.23 -0.25 -20.20
N LEU A 20 -8.87 0.12 -21.32
CA LEU A 20 -10.07 0.95 -21.29
C LEU A 20 -11.28 0.05 -21.08
N THR A 21 -12.07 0.36 -20.06
CA THR A 21 -13.36 -0.29 -19.82
C THR A 21 -14.46 0.54 -20.45
N PHE A 22 -15.27 -0.11 -21.28
CA PHE A 22 -16.49 0.42 -21.86
C PHE A 22 -17.66 -0.22 -21.11
N LEU A 23 -18.50 0.60 -20.47
CA LEU A 23 -19.64 0.14 -19.68
C LEU A 23 -20.93 0.61 -20.34
N ASP A 24 -21.78 -0.32 -20.76
CA ASP A 24 -23.15 -0.02 -21.14
C ASP A 24 -24.01 0.04 -19.86
N HIS A 25 -24.43 1.24 -19.50
CA HIS A 25 -25.16 1.47 -18.25
C HIS A 25 -26.62 0.97 -18.28
N THR A 26 -27.10 0.45 -19.43
CA THR A 26 -28.47 -0.06 -19.57
C THR A 26 -28.59 -1.56 -19.28
N ASN A 27 -27.59 -2.34 -19.71
CA ASN A 27 -27.52 -3.80 -19.52
C ASN A 27 -26.36 -4.23 -18.61
N MET A 28 -25.55 -3.27 -18.12
CA MET A 28 -24.38 -3.50 -17.27
C MET A 28 -23.24 -4.30 -17.92
N ASN A 29 -23.26 -4.45 -19.25
CA ASN A 29 -22.22 -5.15 -19.99
C ASN A 29 -20.93 -4.33 -20.08
N LYS A 30 -19.80 -5.01 -19.98
CA LYS A 30 -18.46 -4.43 -20.08
C LYS A 30 -17.70 -4.96 -21.29
N PHE A 31 -17.00 -4.07 -21.98
CA PHE A 31 -16.04 -4.39 -23.02
C PHE A 31 -14.69 -3.77 -22.69
N TYR A 32 -13.62 -4.37 -23.19
CA TYR A 32 -12.25 -3.95 -22.86
C TYR A 32 -11.44 -3.69 -24.12
N LEU A 33 -10.65 -2.61 -24.10
CA LEU A 33 -9.64 -2.33 -25.11
C LEU A 33 -8.26 -2.28 -24.45
N SER A 34 -7.38 -3.18 -24.88
CA SER A 34 -5.99 -3.25 -24.46
C SER A 34 -5.16 -2.12 -25.07
N CYS A 35 -4.17 -1.61 -24.34
CA CYS A 35 -3.21 -0.67 -24.93
C CYS A 35 -2.25 -1.38 -25.90
N LEU A 36 -1.66 -0.60 -26.81
CA LEU A 36 -0.76 -1.07 -27.87
C LEU A 36 0.64 -1.38 -27.33
N GLY A 37 1.15 -0.55 -26.41
CA GLY A 37 2.55 -0.53 -26.00
C GLY A 37 2.90 -1.22 -24.67
N GLY A 38 2.01 -1.99 -24.04
CA GLY A 38 2.42 -2.83 -22.90
C GLY A 38 2.55 -2.11 -21.55
N SER A 39 2.05 -0.88 -21.40
CA SER A 39 2.25 -0.07 -20.18
C SER A 39 1.01 0.70 -19.67
N GLY A 40 -0.18 0.44 -20.21
CA GLY A 40 -1.46 1.03 -19.77
C GLY A 40 -1.76 2.44 -20.28
N PHE A 41 -2.88 3.03 -19.84
CA PHE A 41 -3.37 4.35 -20.28
C PHE A 41 -3.13 5.45 -19.24
N GLY A 42 -2.76 6.65 -19.71
CA GLY A 42 -2.52 7.84 -18.90
C GLY A 42 -3.62 8.91 -19.04
N ALA A 43 -4.20 9.07 -20.23
CA ALA A 43 -5.26 10.05 -20.47
C ALA A 43 -6.23 9.63 -21.58
N LEU A 44 -7.46 10.14 -21.52
CA LEU A 44 -8.54 9.84 -22.47
C LEU A 44 -9.23 11.13 -22.93
N ALA A 45 -9.66 11.19 -24.20
CA ALA A 45 -10.49 12.27 -24.71
C ALA A 45 -11.45 11.78 -25.81
N VAL A 46 -12.66 12.32 -25.82
CA VAL A 46 -13.68 12.03 -26.84
C VAL A 46 -13.69 13.15 -27.87
N HIS A 47 -13.70 12.81 -29.16
CA HIS A 47 -13.79 13.79 -30.23
C HIS A 47 -15.20 14.44 -30.23
N PRO A 48 -15.36 15.74 -30.56
CA PRO A 48 -16.66 16.41 -30.55
C PRO A 48 -17.76 15.72 -31.38
N SER A 49 -17.37 15.06 -32.48
CA SER A 49 -18.31 14.27 -33.29
C SER A 49 -18.78 12.96 -32.66
N ARG A 50 -18.18 12.53 -31.54
CA ARG A 50 -18.43 11.27 -30.81
C ARG A 50 -18.27 9.97 -31.61
N ARG A 51 -17.74 10.06 -32.83
CA ARG A 51 -17.39 8.90 -33.68
C ARG A 51 -15.96 8.41 -33.48
N LEU A 52 -15.15 9.19 -32.77
CA LEU A 52 -13.75 8.91 -32.50
C LEU A 52 -13.45 9.21 -31.03
N PHE A 53 -12.46 8.53 -30.48
CA PHE A 53 -11.84 8.88 -29.21
C PHE A 53 -10.33 8.72 -29.30
N ALA A 54 -9.60 9.48 -28.51
CA ALA A 54 -8.15 9.38 -28.37
C ALA A 54 -7.83 8.82 -26.99
N ALA A 55 -6.91 7.87 -26.94
CA ALA A 55 -6.40 7.27 -25.73
C ALA A 55 -4.87 7.37 -25.74
N ALA A 56 -4.32 8.01 -24.72
CA ALA A 56 -2.88 8.21 -24.57
C ALA A 56 -2.31 7.20 -23.59
N GLU A 57 -1.26 6.52 -24.00
CA GLU A 57 -0.60 5.49 -23.19
C GLU A 57 0.38 6.11 -22.17
N LYS A 58 0.87 5.29 -21.23
CA LYS A 58 2.08 5.59 -20.45
C LYS A 58 3.11 4.48 -20.65
N GLY A 59 4.30 4.63 -20.08
CA GLY A 59 5.42 3.69 -20.23
C GLY A 59 6.55 4.25 -21.07
N LYS A 60 7.47 3.40 -21.53
CA LYS A 60 8.62 3.82 -22.35
C LYS A 60 8.15 4.19 -23.76
N ASN A 61 8.32 5.45 -24.16
CA ASN A 61 7.93 5.98 -25.47
C ASN A 61 6.42 5.79 -25.79
N PRO A 62 5.52 6.38 -24.97
CA PRO A 62 4.09 6.15 -25.11
C PRO A 62 3.51 6.80 -26.37
N VAL A 63 2.45 6.19 -26.87
CA VAL A 63 1.74 6.60 -28.09
C VAL A 63 0.33 7.10 -27.76
N ILE A 64 -0.22 7.96 -28.61
CA ILE A 64 -1.64 8.33 -28.56
C ILE A 64 -2.34 7.62 -29.70
N GLY A 65 -3.22 6.67 -29.37
CA GLY A 65 -4.05 5.96 -30.34
C GLY A 65 -5.39 6.67 -30.53
N ILE A 66 -5.78 6.92 -31.78
CA ILE A 66 -7.10 7.45 -32.13
C ILE A 66 -7.93 6.33 -32.71
N TRP A 67 -9.07 6.04 -32.09
CA TRP A 67 -9.90 4.89 -32.39
C TRP A 67 -11.26 5.33 -32.89
N SER A 68 -11.83 4.54 -33.80
CA SER A 68 -13.21 4.70 -34.23
C SER A 68 -14.20 4.06 -33.27
N TRP A 69 -15.30 4.76 -33.02
CA TRP A 69 -16.44 4.30 -32.23
C TRP A 69 -17.66 4.13 -33.13
N PRO A 70 -18.40 3.01 -33.07
CA PRO A 70 -18.30 1.89 -32.12
C PRO A 70 -17.43 0.71 -32.57
N LYS A 71 -16.80 0.77 -33.75
CA LYS A 71 -16.08 -0.39 -34.33
C LYS A 71 -14.77 -0.74 -33.63
N LEU A 72 -14.24 0.14 -32.77
CA LEU A 72 -12.95 -0.01 -32.09
C LEU A 72 -11.81 -0.32 -33.06
N GLN A 73 -11.78 0.35 -34.22
CA GLN A 73 -10.67 0.25 -35.16
C GLN A 73 -9.70 1.42 -34.95
N LEU A 74 -8.41 1.12 -34.81
CA LEU A 74 -7.36 2.12 -34.76
C LEU A 74 -7.33 2.90 -36.09
N PHE A 75 -7.51 4.21 -36.00
CA PHE A 75 -7.55 5.11 -37.15
C PHE A 75 -6.22 5.82 -37.38
N ARG A 76 -5.60 6.36 -36.32
CA ARG A 76 -4.34 7.12 -36.38
C ARG A 76 -3.51 6.88 -35.12
N GLN A 77 -2.20 7.07 -35.23
CA GLN A 77 -1.29 6.93 -34.09
C GLN A 77 -0.30 8.09 -34.03
N LEU A 78 -0.30 8.82 -32.91
CA LEU A 78 0.62 9.93 -32.68
C LEU A 78 1.77 9.44 -31.82
N ARG A 79 3.00 9.64 -32.31
CA ARG A 79 4.24 9.15 -31.70
C ARG A 79 5.14 10.32 -31.31
N GLU A 80 6.11 10.05 -30.43
CA GLU A 80 7.16 11.01 -30.04
C GLU A 80 6.63 12.31 -29.41
N GLY A 81 5.54 12.26 -28.65
CA GLY A 81 5.01 13.42 -27.91
C GLY A 81 5.64 13.62 -26.53
N THR A 82 6.03 12.53 -25.88
CA THR A 82 6.71 12.50 -24.56
C THR A 82 7.44 11.15 -24.41
N ASN A 83 8.32 11.05 -23.43
CA ASN A 83 9.15 9.89 -23.16
C ASN A 83 8.51 8.88 -22.18
N LYS A 84 7.60 9.31 -21.29
CA LYS A 84 7.06 8.46 -20.20
C LYS A 84 5.54 8.44 -20.04
N VAL A 85 4.86 9.58 -19.99
CA VAL A 85 3.42 9.61 -19.67
C VAL A 85 2.74 10.84 -20.23
N TYR A 86 1.52 10.67 -20.74
CA TYR A 86 0.62 11.77 -21.00
C TYR A 86 -0.30 12.00 -19.81
N ALA A 87 -0.26 13.20 -19.25
CA ALA A 87 -1.11 13.60 -18.13
C ALA A 87 -2.51 14.02 -18.61
N SER A 88 -2.63 14.62 -19.79
CA SER A 88 -3.92 15.09 -20.28
C SER A 88 -3.92 15.19 -21.81
N ILE A 89 -5.05 14.89 -22.42
CA ILE A 89 -5.30 15.10 -23.85
C ILE A 89 -6.65 15.75 -24.05
N ASN A 90 -6.78 16.59 -25.07
CA ASN A 90 -8.03 17.29 -25.35
C ASN A 90 -8.15 17.66 -26.83
N PHE A 91 -9.30 17.37 -27.44
CA PHE A 91 -9.59 17.81 -28.81
C PHE A 91 -10.00 19.28 -28.83
N SER A 92 -9.66 19.98 -29.90
CA SER A 92 -10.22 21.30 -30.14
C SER A 92 -11.74 21.22 -30.37
N PRO A 93 -12.52 22.27 -30.07
CA PRO A 93 -13.99 22.23 -30.20
C PRO A 93 -14.47 21.93 -31.62
N ASN A 94 -13.71 22.38 -32.63
CA ASN A 94 -13.96 22.08 -34.04
C ASN A 94 -13.46 20.70 -34.48
N GLY A 95 -12.78 19.95 -33.61
CA GLY A 95 -12.26 18.62 -33.86
C GLY A 95 -11.00 18.54 -34.75
N THR A 96 -10.41 19.66 -35.18
CA THR A 96 -9.29 19.62 -36.15
C THR A 96 -7.92 19.40 -35.52
N LEU A 97 -7.75 19.77 -34.24
CA LEU A 97 -6.50 19.68 -33.50
C LEU A 97 -6.66 18.82 -32.24
N LEU A 98 -5.56 18.27 -31.76
CA LEU A 98 -5.47 17.58 -30.48
C LEU A 98 -4.33 18.22 -29.68
N ALA A 99 -4.57 18.58 -28.43
CA ALA A 99 -3.54 18.99 -27.49
C ALA A 99 -3.20 17.80 -26.59
N SER A 100 -1.93 17.56 -26.36
CA SER A 100 -1.43 16.57 -25.40
C SER A 100 -0.44 17.23 -24.44
N GLN A 101 -0.58 16.90 -23.17
CA GLN A 101 0.31 17.30 -22.09
C GLN A 101 1.12 16.08 -21.63
N GLY A 102 2.44 16.14 -21.76
CA GLY A 102 3.37 15.18 -21.18
C GLY A 102 3.63 15.46 -19.70
N GLY A 103 3.90 14.42 -18.91
CA GLY A 103 4.34 14.51 -17.52
C GLY A 103 5.88 14.49 -17.39
N GLU A 104 6.36 14.10 -16.21
CA GLU A 104 7.79 13.92 -15.93
C GLU A 104 8.41 12.90 -16.90
N PRO A 105 9.60 13.16 -17.49
CA PRO A 105 10.51 14.28 -17.22
C PRO A 105 10.36 15.50 -18.16
N ASP A 106 9.49 15.44 -19.17
CA ASP A 106 9.54 16.41 -20.27
C ASP A 106 8.66 17.65 -20.03
N TYR A 107 7.47 17.47 -19.44
CA TYR A 107 6.46 18.51 -19.22
C TYR A 107 6.08 19.30 -20.48
N LEU A 108 6.02 18.63 -21.63
CA LEU A 108 5.76 19.25 -22.94
C LEU A 108 4.25 19.34 -23.25
N ILE A 109 3.81 20.50 -23.74
CA ILE A 109 2.56 20.59 -24.52
C ILE A 109 2.91 20.37 -25.98
N THR A 110 2.20 19.43 -26.61
CA THR A 110 2.22 19.27 -28.06
C THR A 110 0.81 19.47 -28.63
N VAL A 111 0.68 20.35 -29.61
CA VAL A 111 -0.54 20.52 -30.41
C VAL A 111 -0.35 19.81 -31.74
N TRP A 112 -1.23 18.87 -32.03
CA TRP A 112 -1.17 17.98 -33.18
C TRP A 112 -2.21 18.34 -34.23
N ASN A 113 -1.82 18.23 -35.49
CA ASN A 113 -2.77 17.93 -36.55
C ASN A 113 -2.90 16.41 -36.59
N TRP A 114 -3.87 15.90 -35.85
CA TRP A 114 -4.00 14.47 -35.60
C TRP A 114 -4.43 13.68 -36.84
N LEU A 115 -5.08 14.33 -37.82
CA LEU A 115 -5.43 13.70 -39.10
C LEU A 115 -4.20 13.42 -39.97
N ALA A 116 -3.25 14.36 -39.95
CA ALA A 116 -1.99 14.29 -40.68
C ALA A 116 -0.85 13.63 -39.88
N GLU A 117 -1.08 13.28 -38.61
CA GLU A 117 -0.09 12.70 -37.69
C GLU A 117 1.15 13.58 -37.43
N ILE A 118 1.01 14.90 -37.57
CA ILE A 118 2.13 15.85 -37.46
C ILE A 118 1.99 16.73 -36.21
N PRO A 119 3.05 16.89 -35.39
CA PRO A 119 3.08 17.90 -34.34
C PRO A 119 3.20 19.30 -34.97
N VAL A 120 2.20 20.15 -34.71
CA VAL A 120 2.14 21.53 -35.23
C VAL A 120 2.91 22.49 -34.31
N LEU A 121 2.74 22.37 -33.00
CA LEU A 121 3.43 23.16 -32.00
C LEU A 121 3.91 22.26 -30.87
N ARG A 122 5.10 22.54 -30.34
CA ARG A 122 5.65 21.84 -29.17
C ARG A 122 6.40 22.84 -28.29
N VAL A 123 6.02 22.93 -27.02
CA VAL A 123 6.60 23.87 -26.06
C VAL A 123 6.60 23.27 -24.66
N LYS A 124 7.67 23.52 -23.88
CA LYS A 124 7.68 23.18 -22.45
C LYS A 124 6.69 24.05 -21.68
N SER A 125 5.73 23.39 -21.04
CA SER A 125 4.57 24.05 -20.44
C SER A 125 4.90 24.70 -19.10
N HIS A 126 5.41 23.88 -18.19
CA HIS A 126 5.79 24.19 -16.82
C HIS A 126 6.99 23.33 -16.39
N ALA A 127 7.49 23.53 -15.17
CA ALA A 127 8.63 22.79 -14.61
C ALA A 127 8.23 21.66 -13.65
N GLN A 128 6.94 21.55 -13.33
CA GLN A 128 6.33 20.57 -12.42
C GLN A 128 5.09 19.95 -13.08
N ASP A 129 4.43 19.04 -12.37
CA ASP A 129 3.26 18.31 -12.87
C ASP A 129 2.13 19.23 -13.33
N VAL A 130 1.67 18.95 -14.55
CA VAL A 130 0.53 19.60 -15.20
C VAL A 130 -0.58 18.57 -15.29
N PHE A 131 -1.72 18.83 -14.63
CA PHE A 131 -2.82 17.89 -14.54
C PHE A 131 -3.77 17.98 -15.74
N ARG A 132 -3.94 19.16 -16.34
CA ARG A 132 -4.97 19.35 -17.37
C ARG A 132 -4.54 20.32 -18.46
N VAL A 133 -4.88 20.00 -19.71
CA VAL A 133 -4.85 20.91 -20.86
C VAL A 133 -6.22 20.94 -21.52
N THR A 134 -6.73 22.13 -21.84
CA THR A 134 -8.00 22.28 -22.57
C THR A 134 -7.91 23.39 -23.60
N PHE A 135 -8.63 23.22 -24.71
CA PHE A 135 -8.88 24.31 -25.65
C PHE A 135 -10.05 25.16 -25.16
N SER A 136 -9.98 26.47 -25.43
CA SER A 136 -11.15 27.35 -25.27
C SER A 136 -12.28 26.91 -26.20
N LYS A 137 -13.53 26.88 -25.69
CA LYS A 137 -14.72 26.50 -26.47
C LYS A 137 -15.05 27.55 -27.55
N GLU A 138 -14.88 28.83 -27.21
CA GLU A 138 -15.29 29.96 -28.05
C GLU A 138 -14.10 30.66 -28.72
N LEU A 139 -12.97 30.81 -28.02
CA LEU A 139 -11.84 31.59 -28.49
C LEU A 139 -10.81 30.70 -29.21
N ALA A 140 -10.93 30.65 -30.54
CA ALA A 140 -10.05 29.85 -31.38
C ALA A 140 -8.55 30.13 -31.13
N GLY A 141 -7.77 29.06 -30.93
CA GLY A 141 -6.32 29.14 -30.73
C GLY A 141 -5.88 29.53 -29.31
N ARG A 142 -6.80 29.65 -28.34
CA ARG A 142 -6.47 29.72 -26.91
C ARG A 142 -6.47 28.33 -26.27
N LEU A 143 -5.49 28.07 -25.42
CA LEU A 143 -5.44 26.89 -24.56
C LEU A 143 -5.12 27.32 -23.13
N THR A 144 -5.54 26.53 -22.17
CA THR A 144 -5.18 26.73 -20.76
C THR A 144 -4.55 25.44 -20.23
N THR A 145 -3.57 25.57 -19.33
CA THR A 145 -2.99 24.44 -18.60
C THR A 145 -2.99 24.72 -17.11
N SER A 146 -3.24 23.70 -16.29
CA SER A 146 -3.20 23.81 -14.83
C SER A 146 -2.55 22.59 -14.19
N GLY A 147 -1.97 22.78 -13.01
CA GLY A 147 -1.34 21.72 -12.23
C GLY A 147 -0.83 22.20 -10.89
N LEU A 148 0.29 21.61 -10.43
CA LEU A 148 0.93 21.99 -9.17
C LEU A 148 1.30 23.48 -9.17
N CYS A 149 0.75 24.23 -8.23
CA CYS A 149 0.98 25.65 -7.99
C CYS A 149 0.95 26.55 -9.23
N HIS A 150 0.20 26.17 -10.29
CA HIS A 150 0.17 26.96 -11.52
C HIS A 150 -1.12 26.82 -12.33
N ILE A 151 -1.44 27.91 -13.01
CA ILE A 151 -2.29 27.96 -14.19
C ILE A 151 -1.60 28.84 -15.24
N LYS A 152 -1.67 28.46 -16.51
CA LYS A 152 -1.00 29.16 -17.60
C LYS A 152 -1.91 29.25 -18.82
N PHE A 153 -1.96 30.44 -19.40
CA PHE A 153 -2.83 30.77 -20.53
C PHE A 153 -1.99 30.85 -21.80
N TRP A 154 -2.41 30.15 -22.85
CA TRP A 154 -1.68 30.00 -24.08
C TRP A 154 -2.44 30.59 -25.26
N LYS A 155 -1.72 31.23 -26.17
CA LYS A 155 -2.25 31.77 -27.42
C LYS A 155 -1.40 31.31 -28.60
N MET A 156 -2.05 30.68 -29.57
CA MET A 156 -1.46 30.37 -30.87
C MET A 156 -1.36 31.67 -31.69
N ALA A 157 -0.14 32.13 -31.95
CA ALA A 157 0.11 33.39 -32.62
C ALA A 157 1.11 33.22 -33.77
N ASN A 158 0.80 33.81 -34.93
CA ASN A 158 1.74 33.94 -36.03
C ASN A 158 2.80 34.98 -35.65
N THR A 159 4.06 34.55 -35.65
CA THR A 159 5.23 35.42 -35.49
C THR A 159 5.96 35.52 -36.83
N PHE A 160 6.91 36.46 -36.94
CA PHE A 160 7.78 36.55 -38.13
C PHE A 160 8.50 35.23 -38.46
N THR A 161 8.70 34.37 -37.44
CA THR A 161 9.35 33.05 -37.56
C THR A 161 8.37 31.88 -37.70
N GLY A 162 7.08 32.14 -37.95
CA GLY A 162 6.03 31.13 -38.05
C GLY A 162 5.08 31.09 -36.85
N LEU A 163 4.18 30.10 -36.85
CA LEU A 163 3.21 29.87 -35.79
C LEU A 163 3.92 29.45 -34.50
N LYS A 164 3.60 30.10 -33.37
CA LYS A 164 4.16 29.77 -32.05
C LYS A 164 3.08 29.75 -30.98
N LEU A 165 3.32 28.99 -29.92
CA LEU A 165 2.50 29.01 -28.72
C LEU A 165 3.12 29.97 -27.70
N LYS A 166 2.47 31.13 -27.48
CA LYS A 166 2.87 32.10 -26.44
C LYS A 166 2.11 31.79 -25.16
N GLY A 167 2.79 31.72 -24.03
CA GLY A 167 2.17 31.36 -22.75
C GLY A 167 2.45 32.39 -21.67
N ASP A 168 1.40 32.85 -21.01
CA ASP A 168 1.44 33.79 -19.89
C ASP A 168 1.01 33.08 -18.60
N ILE A 169 1.87 33.12 -17.58
CA ILE A 169 1.61 32.44 -16.30
C ILE A 169 0.64 33.27 -15.45
N GLY A 170 -0.36 32.60 -14.88
CA GLY A 170 -1.28 33.19 -13.91
C GLY A 170 -0.53 33.58 -12.63
N ARG A 171 -0.78 34.79 -12.13
CA ARG A 171 -0.16 35.31 -10.91
C ARG A 171 -1.21 35.34 -9.80
N PHE A 172 -0.96 34.56 -8.75
CA PHE A 172 -1.84 34.50 -7.58
C PHE A 172 -1.89 35.81 -6.78
N GLY A 173 -0.84 36.63 -6.86
CA GLY A 173 -0.84 37.97 -6.28
C GLY A 173 -0.95 37.94 -4.76
N ARG A 174 -2.12 38.35 -4.23
CA ARG A 174 -2.41 38.35 -2.79
C ARG A 174 -3.04 37.04 -2.30
N THR A 175 -3.54 36.20 -3.21
CA THR A 175 -4.06 34.87 -2.87
C THR A 175 -2.88 33.91 -2.70
N GLU A 176 -3.03 32.94 -1.80
CA GLU A 176 -2.01 31.92 -1.59
C GLU A 176 -1.81 31.06 -2.85
N LEU A 177 -0.63 30.46 -3.00
CA LEU A 177 -0.40 29.51 -4.09
C LEU A 177 -1.28 28.28 -3.87
N SER A 178 -1.96 27.85 -4.93
CA SER A 178 -2.84 26.68 -4.90
C SER A 178 -2.53 25.77 -6.07
N ASP A 179 -2.65 24.47 -5.82
CA ASP A 179 -2.78 23.49 -6.88
C ASP A 179 -4.14 23.65 -7.57
N ILE A 180 -4.17 23.57 -8.90
CA ILE A 180 -5.39 23.79 -9.69
C ILE A 180 -5.70 22.53 -10.51
N GLU A 181 -6.62 21.71 -9.98
CA GLU A 181 -7.09 20.49 -10.65
C GLU A 181 -8.25 20.75 -11.63
N GLY A 182 -9.19 21.61 -11.24
CA GLY A 182 -10.38 21.96 -12.00
C GLY A 182 -10.37 23.42 -12.45
N TYR A 183 -10.61 23.65 -13.75
CA TYR A 183 -10.92 24.97 -14.27
C TYR A 183 -11.80 24.89 -15.52
N VAL A 184 -12.40 26.01 -15.90
CA VAL A 184 -13.13 26.20 -17.15
C VAL A 184 -12.93 27.62 -17.69
N GLU A 185 -12.72 27.74 -18.99
CA GLU A 185 -12.67 29.04 -19.67
C GLU A 185 -14.07 29.51 -20.06
N MET A 186 -14.37 30.77 -19.76
CA MET A 186 -15.64 31.43 -20.05
C MET A 186 -15.67 32.00 -21.48
N PRO A 187 -16.87 32.25 -22.05
CA PRO A 187 -17.00 32.81 -23.40
C PRO A 187 -16.31 34.17 -23.61
N ASP A 188 -16.23 34.98 -22.56
CA ASP A 188 -15.57 36.30 -22.55
C ASP A 188 -14.03 36.20 -22.44
N GLY A 189 -13.51 35.00 -22.18
CA GLY A 189 -12.09 34.72 -22.05
C GLY A 189 -11.52 34.82 -20.63
N LYS A 190 -12.36 35.09 -19.62
CA LYS A 190 -12.02 34.86 -18.21
C LYS A 190 -11.96 33.36 -17.93
N VAL A 191 -11.35 32.97 -16.81
CA VAL A 191 -11.25 31.55 -16.40
C VAL A 191 -11.72 31.41 -14.96
N LEU A 192 -12.57 30.42 -14.69
CA LEU A 192 -12.96 30.03 -13.35
C LEU A 192 -12.17 28.79 -12.95
N SER A 193 -11.45 28.81 -11.83
CA SER A 193 -10.73 27.66 -11.31
C SER A 193 -11.14 27.31 -9.89
N GLY A 194 -10.88 26.08 -9.47
CA GLY A 194 -10.93 25.67 -8.07
C GLY A 194 -9.63 25.96 -7.33
N SER A 195 -9.69 26.04 -6.00
CA SER A 195 -8.53 26.04 -5.11
C SER A 195 -8.49 24.79 -4.21
N GLU A 196 -7.35 24.57 -3.55
CA GLU A 196 -7.13 23.46 -2.63
C GLU A 196 -7.97 23.58 -1.35
N TRP A 197 -8.20 24.80 -0.87
CA TRP A 197 -9.04 25.10 0.30
C TRP A 197 -10.52 25.27 -0.03
N GLY A 198 -10.94 24.98 -1.27
CA GLY A 198 -12.34 24.89 -1.63
C GLY A 198 -13.01 26.16 -2.13
N ASN A 199 -12.27 27.26 -2.34
CA ASN A 199 -12.80 28.46 -2.99
C ASN A 199 -12.70 28.37 -4.52
N LEU A 200 -13.41 29.27 -5.20
CA LEU A 200 -13.30 29.41 -6.66
C LEU A 200 -12.56 30.70 -6.99
N LEU A 201 -11.63 30.66 -7.95
CA LEU A 201 -10.83 31.80 -8.35
C LEU A 201 -11.24 32.26 -9.75
N VAL A 202 -11.56 33.53 -9.89
CA VAL A 202 -11.88 34.15 -11.18
C VAL A 202 -10.64 34.85 -11.72
N TRP A 203 -10.20 34.42 -12.89
CA TRP A 203 -8.99 34.89 -13.56
C TRP A 203 -9.34 35.77 -14.76
N GLU A 204 -8.70 36.92 -14.84
CA GLU A 204 -8.75 37.79 -16.01
C GLU A 204 -7.34 38.30 -16.33
N ASN A 205 -6.93 38.22 -17.60
CA ASN A 205 -5.61 38.69 -18.05
C ASN A 205 -4.42 38.15 -17.24
N GLY A 206 -4.54 36.93 -16.70
CA GLY A 206 -3.50 36.29 -15.90
C GLY A 206 -3.44 36.73 -14.43
N LEU A 207 -4.42 37.49 -13.94
CA LEU A 207 -4.53 37.93 -12.55
C LEU A 207 -5.84 37.40 -11.94
N ILE A 208 -5.85 37.19 -10.63
CA ILE A 208 -7.07 36.88 -9.88
C ILE A 208 -7.81 38.19 -9.63
N ILE A 209 -9.03 38.29 -10.14
CA ILE A 209 -9.90 39.46 -9.97
C ILE A 209 -10.94 39.27 -8.86
N ALA A 210 -11.25 38.02 -8.48
CA ALA A 210 -12.14 37.69 -7.38
C ALA A 210 -11.87 36.29 -6.84
N GLU A 211 -12.04 36.11 -5.53
CA GLU A 211 -12.04 34.81 -4.84
C GLU A 211 -13.44 34.53 -4.29
N LEU A 212 -14.15 33.58 -4.87
CA LEU A 212 -15.53 33.25 -4.52
C LEU A 212 -15.58 32.28 -3.34
N CYS A 213 -16.41 32.62 -2.36
CA CYS A 213 -16.68 31.83 -1.15
C CYS A 213 -18.18 31.84 -0.82
N LEU A 214 -18.68 30.95 0.04
CA LEU A 214 -20.07 31.04 0.49
C LEU A 214 -20.28 32.20 1.47
N ARG A 215 -19.28 32.39 2.34
CA ARG A 215 -19.13 33.50 3.29
C ARG A 215 -17.63 33.76 3.44
N VAL A 216 -17.24 34.94 3.93
CA VAL A 216 -15.82 35.35 4.05
C VAL A 216 -14.93 34.29 4.74
N ASP A 217 -15.48 33.58 5.73
CA ASP A 217 -14.81 32.54 6.50
C ASP A 217 -15.27 31.11 6.16
N TYR A 218 -16.11 30.94 5.12
CA TYR A 218 -16.68 29.64 4.77
C TYR A 218 -16.50 29.35 3.28
N PRO A 219 -15.68 28.33 2.93
CA PRO A 219 -15.33 28.06 1.55
C PRO A 219 -16.50 27.51 0.71
N CYS A 220 -16.34 27.51 -0.61
CA CYS A 220 -17.35 26.93 -1.51
C CYS A 220 -17.46 25.41 -1.36
N HIS A 221 -16.37 24.70 -1.13
CA HIS A 221 -16.31 23.27 -0.81
C HIS A 221 -15.45 23.03 0.44
N ASP A 222 -15.69 21.93 1.16
CA ASP A 222 -14.81 21.50 2.25
C ASP A 222 -13.66 20.64 1.70
N GLY A 223 -12.61 21.31 1.22
CA GLY A 223 -11.45 20.70 0.57
C GLY A 223 -11.36 20.99 -0.93
N ILE A 224 -10.54 20.21 -1.64
CA ILE A 224 -10.12 20.52 -3.01
C ILE A 224 -11.31 20.47 -3.98
N VAL A 225 -11.42 21.48 -4.84
CA VAL A 225 -12.35 21.47 -5.98
C VAL A 225 -11.72 20.70 -7.16
N ARG A 226 -12.24 19.49 -7.42
CA ARG A 226 -11.70 18.54 -8.40
C ARG A 226 -12.02 18.92 -9.84
N GLN A 227 -13.25 19.34 -10.10
CA GLN A 227 -13.70 19.69 -11.46
C GLN A 227 -14.62 20.91 -11.45
N VAL A 228 -14.45 21.74 -12.48
CA VAL A 228 -15.35 22.86 -12.81
C VAL A 228 -15.82 22.67 -14.25
N LEU A 229 -17.12 22.77 -14.48
CA LEU A 229 -17.74 22.67 -15.81
C LEU A 229 -18.67 23.84 -16.06
N LEU A 230 -18.74 24.29 -17.31
CA LEU A 230 -19.72 25.26 -17.81
C LEU A 230 -20.57 24.59 -18.89
N THR A 231 -21.86 24.40 -18.59
CA THR A 231 -22.86 23.78 -19.47
C THR A 231 -24.20 24.50 -19.27
N ASP A 232 -24.94 24.73 -20.36
CA ASP A 232 -26.28 25.36 -20.33
C ASP A 232 -26.36 26.71 -19.60
N GLY A 233 -25.26 27.47 -19.57
CA GLY A 233 -25.21 28.78 -18.89
C GLY A 233 -25.09 28.70 -17.38
N GLU A 234 -24.66 27.56 -16.83
CA GLU A 234 -24.46 27.35 -15.40
C GLU A 234 -23.09 26.70 -15.12
N PHE A 235 -22.50 27.03 -13.96
CA PHE A 235 -21.29 26.38 -13.49
C PHE A 235 -21.62 25.21 -12.57
N TYR A 236 -20.95 24.08 -12.78
CA TYR A 236 -21.00 22.91 -11.92
C TYR A 236 -19.63 22.68 -11.33
N THR A 237 -19.56 22.56 -10.01
CA THR A 237 -18.32 22.26 -9.27
C THR A 237 -18.45 20.97 -8.49
N THR A 238 -17.39 20.18 -8.47
CA THR A 238 -17.29 18.95 -7.67
C THR A 238 -16.13 19.07 -6.68
N GLY A 239 -16.35 18.60 -5.46
CA GLY A 239 -15.36 18.69 -4.39
C GLY A 239 -15.03 17.35 -3.75
N GLN A 240 -13.96 17.38 -2.97
CA GLN A 240 -13.57 16.29 -2.06
C GLN A 240 -14.61 16.05 -0.95
N ASP A 241 -15.51 17.01 -0.73
CA ASP A 241 -16.57 16.99 0.28
C ASP A 241 -17.78 16.09 -0.09
N GLY A 242 -17.83 15.50 -1.28
CA GLY A 242 -18.94 14.65 -1.72
C GLY A 242 -20.10 15.41 -2.36
N TRP A 243 -19.94 16.72 -2.54
CA TRP A 243 -20.98 17.59 -3.07
C TRP A 243 -20.73 17.96 -4.53
N VAL A 244 -21.83 18.04 -5.27
CA VAL A 244 -21.90 18.77 -6.54
C VAL A 244 -22.70 20.04 -6.31
N LYS A 245 -22.12 21.20 -6.61
CA LYS A 245 -22.74 22.51 -6.43
C LYS A 245 -22.90 23.23 -7.77
N THR A 246 -24.00 23.94 -7.91
CA THR A 246 -24.34 24.71 -9.12
C THR A 246 -24.36 26.20 -8.82
N TRP A 247 -23.79 26.98 -9.72
CA TRP A 247 -23.62 28.43 -9.61
C TRP A 247 -24.14 29.15 -10.84
N ASN A 248 -24.67 30.35 -10.61
CA ASN A 248 -25.21 31.18 -11.66
C ASN A 248 -24.07 31.83 -12.47
N PHE A 249 -24.14 31.74 -13.79
CA PHE A 249 -23.11 32.32 -14.66
C PHE A 249 -22.97 33.83 -14.48
N ASP A 250 -24.06 34.59 -14.54
CA ASP A 250 -24.03 36.05 -14.45
C ASP A 250 -23.45 36.51 -13.10
N ALA A 251 -23.77 35.82 -12.01
CA ALA A 251 -23.26 36.13 -10.68
C ALA A 251 -21.75 35.89 -10.54
N VAL A 252 -21.21 34.87 -11.23
CA VAL A 252 -19.77 34.58 -11.27
C VAL A 252 -19.04 35.53 -12.23
N ASP A 253 -19.63 35.86 -13.37
CA ASP A 253 -18.98 36.70 -14.38
C ASP A 253 -18.86 38.16 -13.91
N THR A 254 -19.89 38.67 -13.22
CA THR A 254 -19.94 40.05 -12.71
C THR A 254 -19.24 40.23 -11.36
N SER A 255 -18.69 39.17 -10.77
CA SER A 255 -17.98 39.28 -9.50
C SER A 255 -16.63 39.96 -9.70
N GLU A 256 -16.53 41.21 -9.26
CA GLU A 256 -15.29 41.96 -9.17
C GLU A 256 -15.13 42.50 -7.75
N ILE A 257 -13.89 42.73 -7.32
CA ILE A 257 -13.61 43.36 -6.03
C ILE A 257 -14.21 44.78 -6.04
N ASN A 258 -15.13 45.06 -5.12
CA ASN A 258 -15.49 46.45 -4.82
C ASN A 258 -14.23 47.16 -4.31
N THR A 259 -13.80 48.20 -5.04
CA THR A 259 -12.56 48.98 -4.81
C THR A 259 -12.41 49.60 -3.40
N THR A 260 -13.41 49.44 -2.54
CA THR A 260 -13.46 49.90 -1.15
C THR A 260 -13.07 48.85 -0.11
N GLU A 261 -12.99 47.55 -0.45
CA GLU A 261 -12.71 46.47 0.50
C GLU A 261 -11.26 45.96 0.39
N GLU A 262 -10.61 45.69 1.54
CA GLU A 262 -9.23 45.18 1.59
C GLU A 262 -9.12 43.69 1.19
N SER A 263 -10.23 42.93 1.20
CA SER A 263 -10.27 41.49 0.91
C SER A 263 -10.71 41.17 -0.53
N ILE A 264 -10.03 40.23 -1.19
CA ILE A 264 -10.38 39.72 -2.53
C ILE A 264 -11.58 38.75 -2.51
N LYS A 265 -12.03 38.39 -1.31
CA LYS A 265 -13.10 37.40 -1.09
C LYS A 265 -14.47 38.00 -1.38
N VAL A 266 -15.19 37.40 -2.32
CA VAL A 266 -16.54 37.78 -2.71
C VAL A 266 -17.52 36.65 -2.33
N PRO A 267 -18.50 36.90 -1.45
CA PRO A 267 -19.50 35.89 -1.11
C PRO A 267 -20.47 35.67 -2.28
N ILE A 268 -20.71 34.42 -2.65
CA ILE A 268 -21.63 34.02 -3.72
C ILE A 268 -22.67 33.02 -3.22
N LYS A 269 -23.88 33.10 -3.78
CA LYS A 269 -24.99 32.20 -3.44
C LYS A 269 -24.98 30.96 -4.33
N VAL A 270 -25.04 29.78 -3.71
CA VAL A 270 -25.28 28.50 -4.41
C VAL A 270 -26.69 28.47 -4.96
N MET A 271 -26.85 28.08 -6.23
CA MET A 271 -28.16 27.86 -6.83
C MET A 271 -28.78 26.56 -6.32
N ALA A 272 -28.02 25.47 -6.41
CA ALA A 272 -28.43 24.15 -5.95
C ALA A 272 -27.22 23.29 -5.57
N GLN A 273 -27.44 22.29 -4.73
CA GLN A 273 -26.40 21.35 -4.32
C GLN A 273 -26.99 19.96 -4.08
N VAL A 274 -26.25 18.93 -4.48
CA VAL A 274 -26.61 17.52 -4.28
C VAL A 274 -25.41 16.80 -3.67
N GLN A 275 -25.64 16.09 -2.57
CA GLN A 275 -24.64 15.21 -1.98
C GLN A 275 -24.73 13.85 -2.67
N ILE A 276 -23.66 13.40 -3.29
CA ILE A 276 -23.63 12.09 -3.97
C ILE A 276 -23.48 10.98 -2.94
N ALA A 277 -22.54 11.15 -2.03
CA ALA A 277 -22.29 10.24 -0.92
C ALA A 277 -21.54 10.96 0.20
N ASP A 278 -21.79 10.52 1.43
CA ASP A 278 -21.10 11.05 2.59
C ASP A 278 -19.61 10.65 2.60
N GLY A 279 -18.72 11.62 2.75
CA GLY A 279 -17.27 11.44 2.73
C GLY A 279 -16.68 10.94 1.41
N ALA A 280 -17.40 11.00 0.29
CA ALA A 280 -16.89 10.59 -1.02
C ALA A 280 -16.16 11.73 -1.73
N ASP A 281 -14.98 11.47 -2.29
CA ASP A 281 -14.25 12.45 -3.09
C ASP A 281 -14.73 12.40 -4.55
N ILE A 282 -15.40 13.43 -5.07
CA ILE A 282 -16.00 13.40 -6.42
C ILE A 282 -15.02 13.98 -7.46
N TRP A 283 -14.38 13.09 -8.21
CA TRP A 283 -13.32 13.42 -9.16
C TRP A 283 -13.84 13.93 -10.50
N SER A 284 -14.97 13.41 -10.97
CA SER A 284 -15.49 13.74 -12.30
C SER A 284 -17.00 13.65 -12.36
N ILE A 285 -17.63 14.57 -13.08
CA ILE A 285 -19.01 14.49 -13.55
C ILE A 285 -19.06 14.69 -15.06
N VAL A 286 -19.97 13.99 -15.72
CA VAL A 286 -20.19 14.08 -17.16
C VAL A 286 -21.69 14.00 -17.45
N PRO A 287 -22.27 14.89 -18.26
CA PRO A 287 -23.67 14.82 -18.64
C PRO A 287 -23.91 13.64 -19.58
N ASN A 288 -25.10 13.05 -19.52
CA ASN A 288 -25.53 12.07 -20.51
C ASN A 288 -25.65 12.72 -21.90
N VAL A 289 -25.59 11.88 -22.95
CA VAL A 289 -25.96 12.34 -24.29
C VAL A 289 -27.49 12.43 -24.35
N PRO A 290 -28.08 13.61 -24.66
CA PRO A 290 -29.53 13.74 -24.74
C PRO A 290 -30.10 12.83 -25.83
N ASN A 291 -31.12 12.05 -25.47
CA ASN A 291 -31.85 11.24 -26.44
C ASN A 291 -32.99 12.08 -27.04
N PRO A 292 -33.08 12.27 -28.36
CA PRO A 292 -34.13 13.07 -29.00
C PRO A 292 -35.56 12.60 -28.69
N TYR A 293 -35.73 11.34 -28.31
CA TYR A 293 -37.00 10.67 -28.02
C TYR A 293 -37.31 10.55 -26.52
N SER A 294 -36.34 10.84 -25.64
CA SER A 294 -36.50 10.78 -24.19
C SER A 294 -35.95 12.04 -23.55
N ASN A 295 -36.81 12.79 -22.86
CA ASN A 295 -36.44 14.03 -22.18
C ASN A 295 -35.71 13.79 -20.84
N SER A 296 -35.06 12.63 -20.67
CA SER A 296 -34.34 12.25 -19.45
C SER A 296 -32.93 12.84 -19.48
N VAL A 297 -32.73 13.94 -18.76
CA VAL A 297 -31.41 14.52 -18.50
C VAL A 297 -30.89 13.94 -17.18
N PHE A 298 -29.71 13.33 -17.20
CA PHE A 298 -29.05 12.83 -16.00
C PHE A 298 -27.53 12.89 -16.21
N TRP A 299 -26.80 12.79 -15.11
CA TRP A 299 -25.36 12.90 -15.08
C TRP A 299 -24.75 11.62 -14.56
N PHE A 300 -23.50 11.39 -14.94
CA PHE A 300 -22.68 10.36 -14.35
C PHE A 300 -21.60 11.02 -13.51
N ALA A 301 -21.38 10.50 -12.30
CA ALA A 301 -20.28 10.93 -11.44
C ALA A 301 -19.35 9.77 -11.14
N GLN A 302 -18.06 10.05 -11.06
CA GLN A 302 -17.03 9.10 -10.61
C GLN A 302 -16.41 9.60 -9.31
N ASP A 303 -16.44 8.77 -8.28
CA ASP A 303 -15.76 9.06 -7.02
C ASP A 303 -14.29 8.57 -7.02
N GLY A 304 -13.55 8.98 -6.00
CA GLY A 304 -12.14 8.63 -5.80
C GLY A 304 -11.91 7.14 -5.50
N ALA A 305 -12.96 6.40 -5.14
CA ALA A 305 -12.93 4.95 -5.00
C ALA A 305 -13.23 4.22 -6.33
N GLY A 306 -13.42 4.95 -7.42
CA GLY A 306 -13.72 4.39 -8.74
C GLY A 306 -15.19 3.96 -8.91
N THR A 307 -16.07 4.28 -7.96
CA THR A 307 -17.51 4.04 -8.07
C THR A 307 -18.11 5.00 -9.08
N ILE A 308 -18.99 4.47 -9.93
CA ILE A 308 -19.75 5.26 -10.91
C ILE A 308 -21.19 5.38 -10.45
N TRP A 309 -21.68 6.61 -10.43
CA TRP A 309 -23.00 7.01 -9.95
C TRP A 309 -23.83 7.59 -11.08
N LYS A 310 -25.12 7.28 -11.10
CA LYS A 310 -26.14 7.98 -11.89
C LYS A 310 -26.77 9.04 -11.00
N VAL A 311 -26.70 10.30 -11.41
CA VAL A 311 -27.17 11.44 -10.60
C VAL A 311 -28.14 12.27 -11.42
N ASP A 312 -29.24 12.69 -10.80
CA ASP A 312 -30.18 13.64 -11.40
C ASP A 312 -29.86 15.04 -10.88
N LEU A 313 -29.37 15.92 -11.75
CA LEU A 313 -29.07 17.32 -11.46
C LEU A 313 -30.14 18.26 -12.01
N SER A 314 -31.35 17.78 -12.33
CA SER A 314 -32.43 18.63 -12.83
C SER A 314 -33.02 19.56 -11.76
N PHE A 315 -32.62 19.41 -10.49
CA PHE A 315 -33.02 20.22 -9.33
C PHE A 315 -34.54 20.44 -9.18
N LEU A 316 -35.34 19.53 -9.74
CA LEU A 316 -36.79 19.48 -9.57
C LEU A 316 -37.12 18.82 -8.22
N ASN A 317 -38.27 19.15 -7.62
CA ASN A 317 -38.78 18.47 -6.42
C ASN A 317 -39.03 16.95 -6.60
N THR A 318 -38.82 16.42 -7.80
CA THR A 318 -38.87 15.00 -8.19
C THR A 318 -37.49 14.39 -8.48
N ALA A 319 -36.39 15.10 -8.17
CA ALA A 319 -35.03 14.59 -8.39
C ALA A 319 -34.83 13.26 -7.66
N LYS A 320 -34.28 12.28 -8.39
CA LYS A 320 -34.00 10.95 -7.84
C LYS A 320 -32.70 10.95 -7.06
N ASP A 321 -32.65 10.16 -6.00
CA ASP A 321 -31.43 9.93 -5.24
C ASP A 321 -30.31 9.35 -6.15
N PRO A 322 -29.04 9.69 -5.89
CA PRO A 322 -27.90 9.11 -6.59
C PRO A 322 -27.90 7.56 -6.53
N VAL A 323 -27.76 6.92 -7.69
CA VAL A 323 -27.77 5.45 -7.81
C VAL A 323 -26.36 4.96 -8.19
N LYS A 324 -25.82 4.02 -7.41
CA LYS A 324 -24.57 3.33 -7.77
C LYS A 324 -24.81 2.39 -8.96
N ILE A 325 -24.05 2.57 -10.03
CA ILE A 325 -24.08 1.70 -11.20
C ILE A 325 -22.93 0.69 -11.16
N SER A 326 -21.73 1.12 -10.78
CA SER A 326 -20.56 0.26 -10.70
C SER A 326 -19.76 0.60 -9.46
N THR A 327 -19.22 -0.41 -8.76
CA THR A 327 -18.39 -0.25 -7.57
C THR A 327 -17.04 -0.94 -7.76
N ALA A 328 -15.98 -0.39 -7.18
CA ALA A 328 -14.63 -0.97 -7.15
C ALA A 328 -14.00 -0.82 -5.76
N HIS A 329 -12.82 -1.37 -5.53
CA HIS A 329 -12.07 -1.12 -4.30
C HIS A 329 -11.52 0.32 -4.29
N GLY A 330 -11.64 0.98 -3.14
CA GLY A 330 -11.07 2.31 -2.91
C GLY A 330 -9.59 2.22 -2.56
N GLY A 331 -8.71 2.30 -3.55
CA GLY A 331 -7.26 2.19 -3.35
C GLY A 331 -6.74 0.75 -3.43
N PRO A 332 -5.54 0.46 -2.90
CA PRO A 332 -4.84 -0.80 -3.14
C PRO A 332 -5.63 -2.05 -2.72
N ILE A 333 -5.71 -3.05 -3.59
CA ILE A 333 -6.09 -4.41 -3.19
C ILE A 333 -4.87 -5.07 -2.57
N VAL A 334 -5.00 -5.57 -1.35
CA VAL A 334 -3.87 -6.09 -0.59
C VAL A 334 -3.61 -7.55 -0.88
N ALA A 335 -4.68 -8.35 -1.01
CA ALA A 335 -4.57 -9.77 -1.29
C ALA A 335 -5.82 -10.29 -2.02
N CYS A 336 -5.63 -11.36 -2.80
CA CYS A 336 -6.72 -12.14 -3.38
C CYS A 336 -6.46 -13.63 -3.20
N GLN A 337 -7.52 -14.41 -3.06
CA GLN A 337 -7.41 -15.86 -3.02
C GLN A 337 -8.61 -16.54 -3.66
N THR A 338 -8.32 -17.65 -4.33
CA THR A 338 -9.28 -18.55 -4.94
C THR A 338 -9.75 -19.59 -3.91
N CYS A 339 -11.03 -19.91 -3.93
CA CYS A 339 -11.58 -21.05 -3.21
C CYS A 339 -11.10 -22.35 -3.87
N SER A 340 -10.71 -23.33 -3.07
CA SER A 340 -10.26 -24.64 -3.58
C SER A 340 -11.42 -25.58 -3.90
N THR A 341 -12.63 -25.33 -3.40
CA THR A 341 -13.79 -26.22 -3.59
C THR A 341 -14.78 -25.69 -4.61
N ASN A 342 -14.93 -24.36 -4.69
CA ASN A 342 -15.96 -23.69 -5.47
C ASN A 342 -15.34 -22.67 -6.45
N TYR A 343 -16.15 -22.20 -7.38
CA TYR A 343 -15.78 -21.19 -8.38
C TYR A 343 -15.84 -19.75 -7.84
N LEU A 344 -15.35 -19.56 -6.61
CA LEU A 344 -15.34 -18.28 -5.91
C LEU A 344 -13.92 -17.77 -5.69
N PHE A 345 -13.74 -16.45 -5.74
CA PHE A 345 -12.57 -15.77 -5.19
C PHE A 345 -12.96 -14.61 -4.31
N ALA A 346 -12.07 -14.27 -3.38
CA ALA A 346 -12.18 -13.11 -2.53
C ALA A 346 -11.04 -12.14 -2.76
N THR A 347 -11.34 -10.86 -2.60
CA THR A 347 -10.36 -9.77 -2.57
C THR A 347 -10.54 -8.96 -1.29
N LEU A 348 -9.42 -8.53 -0.71
CA LEU A 348 -9.40 -7.65 0.45
C LEU A 348 -8.65 -6.36 0.11
N GLY A 349 -9.32 -5.23 0.27
CA GLY A 349 -8.76 -3.91 0.00
C GLY A 349 -8.26 -3.17 1.24
N HIS A 350 -7.39 -2.20 1.02
CA HIS A 350 -6.98 -1.24 2.04
C HIS A 350 -8.15 -0.32 2.47
N ASP A 351 -9.23 -0.27 1.69
CA ASP A 351 -10.52 0.34 2.06
C ASP A 351 -11.29 -0.42 3.16
N GLY A 352 -10.76 -1.56 3.61
CA GLY A 352 -11.40 -2.44 4.59
C GLY A 352 -12.58 -3.21 4.00
N GLN A 353 -12.76 -3.19 2.68
CA GLN A 353 -13.79 -3.99 2.02
C GLN A 353 -13.26 -5.38 1.67
N ILE A 354 -14.05 -6.39 2.02
CA ILE A 354 -13.93 -7.73 1.46
C ILE A 354 -15.00 -7.87 0.40
N ARG A 355 -14.62 -8.42 -0.74
CA ARG A 355 -15.51 -8.69 -1.87
C ARG A 355 -15.33 -10.13 -2.32
N VAL A 356 -16.44 -10.80 -2.60
CA VAL A 356 -16.46 -12.17 -3.09
C VAL A 356 -17.18 -12.21 -4.42
N TYR A 357 -16.53 -12.82 -5.40
CA TYR A 357 -16.96 -12.88 -6.78
C TYR A 357 -17.06 -14.34 -7.23
N ASP A 358 -17.91 -14.58 -8.20
CA ASP A 358 -17.98 -15.85 -8.93
C ASP A 358 -17.28 -15.72 -10.29
N TYR A 359 -16.37 -16.65 -10.60
CA TYR A 359 -15.63 -16.65 -11.87
C TYR A 359 -16.55 -16.83 -13.07
N VAL A 360 -17.63 -17.60 -12.92
CA VAL A 360 -18.49 -18.05 -14.01
C VAL A 360 -19.46 -16.95 -14.41
N SER A 361 -20.21 -16.40 -13.45
CA SER A 361 -21.11 -15.27 -13.70
C SER A 361 -20.37 -13.95 -13.91
N LYS A 362 -19.13 -13.83 -13.42
CA LYS A 362 -18.36 -12.57 -13.38
C LYS A 362 -19.08 -11.47 -12.59
N GLU A 363 -19.89 -11.87 -11.62
CA GLU A 363 -20.66 -10.97 -10.76
C GLU A 363 -20.07 -10.92 -9.34
N LEU A 364 -20.29 -9.78 -8.68
CA LEU A 364 -20.01 -9.60 -7.25
C LEU A 364 -21.16 -10.23 -6.46
N LEU A 365 -20.89 -11.26 -5.68
CA LEU A 365 -21.90 -11.99 -4.91
C LEU A 365 -22.11 -11.41 -3.51
N ALA A 366 -21.02 -11.03 -2.83
CA ALA A 366 -21.08 -10.50 -1.48
C ALA A 366 -19.98 -9.45 -1.25
N HIS A 367 -20.28 -8.47 -0.40
CA HIS A 367 -19.27 -7.54 0.09
C HIS A 367 -19.58 -7.10 1.51
N ARG A 368 -18.54 -6.76 2.28
CA ARG A 368 -18.66 -6.20 3.63
C ARG A 368 -17.51 -5.25 3.91
N LYS A 369 -17.80 -4.11 4.52
CA LYS A 369 -16.81 -3.11 4.93
C LYS A 369 -16.56 -3.20 6.43
N PHE A 370 -15.29 -3.25 6.81
CA PHE A 370 -14.82 -3.18 8.20
C PHE A 370 -14.24 -1.80 8.51
N SER A 371 -14.08 -1.49 9.80
CA SER A 371 -13.56 -0.20 10.26
C SER A 371 -12.05 -0.03 10.00
N ALA A 372 -11.30 -1.13 10.02
CA ALA A 372 -9.86 -1.13 9.77
C ALA A 372 -9.55 -1.47 8.30
N PRO A 373 -8.46 -0.91 7.74
CA PRO A 373 -7.87 -1.35 6.48
C PRO A 373 -7.49 -2.84 6.50
N GLY A 374 -7.72 -3.54 5.40
CA GLY A 374 -7.28 -4.92 5.22
C GLY A 374 -5.76 -5.03 5.09
N SER A 375 -5.20 -6.16 5.50
CA SER A 375 -3.75 -6.38 5.48
C SER A 375 -3.30 -7.74 4.93
N SER A 376 -4.09 -8.79 5.08
CA SER A 376 -3.80 -10.12 4.57
C SER A 376 -5.09 -10.92 4.41
N LEU A 377 -5.14 -11.86 3.47
CA LEU A 377 -6.31 -12.67 3.18
C LEU A 377 -5.87 -14.13 3.06
N LEU A 378 -6.63 -15.03 3.69
CA LEU A 378 -6.43 -16.46 3.56
C LEU A 378 -7.77 -17.18 3.38
N TRP A 379 -7.92 -17.94 2.31
CA TRP A 379 -9.00 -18.89 2.08
C TRP A 379 -8.51 -20.27 2.55
N PRO A 380 -9.15 -20.88 3.55
CA PRO A 380 -8.72 -22.17 4.06
C PRO A 380 -8.77 -23.30 3.03
N SER A 381 -7.87 -24.27 3.22
CA SER A 381 -7.88 -25.54 2.49
C SER A 381 -9.15 -26.35 2.82
N PRO A 382 -9.61 -27.23 1.91
CA PRO A 382 -10.71 -28.16 2.17
C PRO A 382 -10.52 -29.03 3.42
N LEU A 383 -9.27 -29.22 3.87
CA LEU A 383 -8.94 -29.96 5.10
C LEU A 383 -9.43 -29.27 6.38
N LEU A 384 -9.58 -27.94 6.37
CA LEU A 384 -10.14 -27.18 7.48
C LEU A 384 -11.63 -26.90 7.27
N ASP A 385 -12.04 -26.60 6.04
CA ASP A 385 -13.42 -26.33 5.68
C ASP A 385 -13.78 -27.00 4.35
N GLU A 386 -14.47 -28.14 4.43
CA GLU A 386 -14.92 -28.91 3.26
C GLU A 386 -15.91 -28.12 2.38
N THR A 387 -16.65 -27.17 2.96
CA THR A 387 -17.62 -26.35 2.21
C THR A 387 -16.94 -25.25 1.41
N GLY A 388 -15.75 -24.82 1.86
CA GLY A 388 -15.01 -23.69 1.32
C GLY A 388 -15.73 -22.35 1.46
N MET A 389 -16.61 -22.19 2.46
CA MET A 389 -17.37 -20.96 2.70
C MET A 389 -16.75 -20.06 3.77
N THR A 390 -15.65 -20.49 4.38
CA THR A 390 -14.91 -19.73 5.40
C THR A 390 -13.81 -18.89 4.77
N ILE A 391 -13.62 -17.67 5.26
CA ILE A 391 -12.56 -16.74 4.84
C ILE A 391 -11.88 -16.16 6.09
N LEU A 392 -10.55 -16.11 6.09
CA LEU A 392 -9.76 -15.47 7.13
C LEU A 392 -9.20 -14.14 6.61
N ALA A 393 -9.49 -13.04 7.30
CA ALA A 393 -9.03 -11.71 6.90
C ALA A 393 -8.26 -11.04 8.05
N GLY A 394 -7.02 -10.65 7.79
CA GLY A 394 -6.17 -9.87 8.68
C GLY A 394 -6.28 -8.38 8.40
N PHE A 395 -6.11 -7.57 9.43
CA PHE A 395 -6.29 -6.12 9.37
C PHE A 395 -5.12 -5.34 9.99
N THR A 396 -5.05 -4.05 9.67
CA THR A 396 -3.98 -3.16 10.16
C THR A 396 -4.07 -2.82 11.65
N ASP A 397 -5.21 -3.05 12.27
CA ASP A 397 -5.44 -2.88 13.72
C ASP A 397 -4.91 -4.06 14.55
N GLY A 398 -4.29 -5.06 13.90
CA GLY A 398 -3.74 -6.25 14.54
C GLY A 398 -4.78 -7.32 14.85
N THR A 399 -5.98 -7.19 14.29
CA THR A 399 -7.05 -8.20 14.38
C THR A 399 -7.08 -9.09 13.13
N PHE A 400 -7.42 -10.36 13.33
CA PHE A 400 -7.93 -11.20 12.24
C PHE A 400 -9.37 -11.59 12.53
N ARG A 401 -10.14 -11.71 11.45
CA ARG A 401 -11.57 -12.04 11.46
C ARG A 401 -11.79 -13.31 10.67
N VAL A 402 -12.53 -14.23 11.27
CA VAL A 402 -13.03 -15.46 10.63
C VAL A 402 -14.43 -15.16 10.13
N LEU A 403 -14.63 -15.30 8.83
CA LEU A 403 -15.83 -14.92 8.13
C LEU A 403 -16.46 -16.13 7.47
N ALA A 404 -17.78 -16.18 7.41
CA ALA A 404 -18.52 -17.19 6.67
C ALA A 404 -19.38 -16.54 5.60
N LEU A 405 -19.44 -17.20 4.45
CA LEU A 405 -20.36 -16.88 3.37
C LEU A 405 -21.67 -17.61 3.60
N SER A 406 -22.75 -16.85 3.73
CA SER A 406 -24.10 -17.37 3.90
C SER A 406 -25.06 -16.75 2.88
N GLY A 407 -26.10 -17.47 2.49
CA GLY A 407 -27.09 -16.97 1.54
C GLY A 407 -28.42 -17.69 1.68
N THR A 408 -29.47 -17.11 1.09
CA THR A 408 -30.79 -17.77 1.03
C THR A 408 -30.91 -18.58 -0.26
N PRO A 409 -31.35 -19.86 -0.21
CA PRO A 409 -31.39 -20.74 -1.38
C PRO A 409 -32.29 -20.24 -2.52
N ASN A 410 -33.23 -19.33 -2.23
CA ASN A 410 -34.25 -18.87 -3.19
C ASN A 410 -33.92 -17.56 -3.92
N LYS A 411 -32.77 -16.92 -3.67
CA LYS A 411 -32.33 -15.72 -4.42
C LYS A 411 -30.84 -15.81 -4.71
N HIS A 412 -30.50 -16.27 -5.92
CA HIS A 412 -29.14 -16.37 -6.46
C HIS A 412 -28.28 -15.08 -6.40
N LEU A 413 -28.80 -13.95 -5.94
CA LEU A 413 -28.15 -12.64 -6.05
C LEU A 413 -27.72 -11.98 -4.73
N GLN A 414 -27.94 -12.57 -3.56
CA GLN A 414 -27.53 -11.96 -2.30
C GLN A 414 -26.94 -12.98 -1.33
N MET A 415 -25.65 -13.27 -1.52
CA MET A 415 -24.83 -13.81 -0.44
C MET A 415 -24.41 -12.67 0.50
N SER A 416 -24.15 -13.02 1.76
CA SER A 416 -23.71 -12.09 2.79
C SER A 416 -22.46 -12.62 3.48
N VAL A 417 -21.57 -11.71 3.88
CA VAL A 417 -20.36 -12.05 4.63
C VAL A 417 -20.67 -11.88 6.12
N THR A 418 -20.72 -12.98 6.85
CA THR A 418 -21.02 -13.02 8.29
C THR A 418 -19.74 -13.17 9.10
N LEU A 419 -19.68 -12.55 10.28
CA LEU A 419 -18.52 -12.65 11.18
C LEU A 419 -18.75 -13.82 12.13
N LEU A 420 -17.84 -14.80 12.12
CA LEU A 420 -17.89 -15.97 13.02
C LEU A 420 -17.02 -15.79 14.25
N ASN A 421 -15.83 -15.19 14.09
CA ASN A 421 -14.87 -15.04 15.18
C ASN A 421 -13.95 -13.84 14.90
N VAL A 422 -13.48 -13.18 15.95
CA VAL A 422 -12.52 -12.08 15.87
C VAL A 422 -11.49 -12.23 16.99
N LYS A 423 -10.22 -12.07 16.66
CA LYS A 423 -9.10 -12.15 17.62
C LYS A 423 -8.11 -11.03 17.36
N LYS A 424 -7.55 -10.46 18.43
CA LYS A 424 -6.49 -9.43 18.38
C LYS A 424 -5.15 -9.98 18.89
N PRO A 425 -4.39 -10.73 18.06
CA PRO A 425 -3.05 -11.19 18.43
C PRO A 425 -2.02 -10.06 18.55
N HIS A 426 -2.10 -9.03 17.70
CA HIS A 426 -1.03 -8.06 17.52
C HIS A 426 -1.47 -6.63 17.89
N ASN A 427 -0.50 -5.80 18.29
CA ASN A 427 -0.72 -4.37 18.56
C ASN A 427 -0.59 -3.50 17.30
N ARG A 428 0.00 -4.04 16.24
CA ARG A 428 0.18 -3.40 14.93
C ARG A 428 -0.38 -4.30 13.84
N LYS A 429 -0.28 -3.84 12.59
CA LYS A 429 -0.75 -4.54 11.39
C LYS A 429 -0.33 -6.00 11.37
N ILE A 430 -1.27 -6.89 11.04
CA ILE A 430 -0.97 -8.27 10.67
C ILE A 430 -0.36 -8.25 9.28
N THR A 431 0.91 -8.63 9.15
CA THR A 431 1.64 -8.56 7.89
C THR A 431 1.46 -9.81 7.05
N SER A 432 1.35 -10.98 7.69
CA SER A 432 1.13 -12.24 7.00
C SER A 432 0.40 -13.25 7.89
N MET A 433 -0.31 -14.18 7.25
CA MET A 433 -1.08 -15.25 7.88
C MET A 433 -0.87 -16.52 7.07
N ALA A 434 -0.62 -17.65 7.74
CA ALA A 434 -0.39 -18.92 7.06
C ALA A 434 -1.06 -20.09 7.81
N LEU A 435 -1.69 -20.99 7.04
CA LEU A 435 -2.16 -22.29 7.52
C LEU A 435 -1.14 -23.36 7.18
N ASP A 436 -0.97 -24.29 8.11
CA ASP A 436 -0.12 -25.45 7.91
C ASP A 436 -0.74 -26.43 6.89
N SER A 437 0.07 -27.33 6.33
CA SER A 437 -0.33 -28.28 5.27
C SER A 437 -1.53 -29.15 5.66
N ASP A 438 -1.63 -29.55 6.94
CA ASP A 438 -2.75 -30.33 7.48
C ASP A 438 -3.99 -29.49 7.87
N GLY A 439 -3.90 -28.16 7.78
CA GLY A 439 -4.93 -27.24 8.27
C GLY A 439 -5.15 -27.27 9.78
N GLN A 440 -4.29 -27.92 10.57
CA GLN A 440 -4.42 -28.00 12.03
C GLN A 440 -4.01 -26.70 12.72
N TYR A 441 -2.93 -26.07 12.24
CA TYR A 441 -2.32 -24.92 12.90
C TYR A 441 -2.35 -23.70 12.00
N PHE A 442 -2.55 -22.56 12.64
CA PHE A 442 -2.60 -21.25 12.02
C PHE A 442 -1.60 -20.31 12.69
N VAL A 443 -0.84 -19.56 11.91
CA VAL A 443 0.14 -18.60 12.42
C VAL A 443 -0.13 -17.21 11.86
N THR A 444 -0.02 -16.20 12.72
CA THR A 444 -0.08 -14.78 12.35
C THR A 444 1.26 -14.11 12.66
N GLY A 445 1.72 -13.25 11.76
CA GLY A 445 2.88 -12.39 11.97
C GLY A 445 2.49 -10.91 12.02
N GLY A 446 3.07 -10.17 12.95
CA GLY A 446 2.78 -8.76 13.19
C GLY A 446 3.95 -7.82 12.90
N GLU A 447 3.63 -6.60 12.47
CA GLU A 447 4.61 -5.51 12.35
C GLU A 447 5.18 -5.09 13.72
N ASP A 448 4.53 -5.48 14.82
CA ASP A 448 5.04 -5.31 16.19
C ASP A 448 6.19 -6.26 16.55
N GLY A 449 6.63 -7.10 15.60
CA GLY A 449 7.74 -8.02 15.79
C GLY A 449 7.35 -9.24 16.61
N THR A 450 6.11 -9.69 16.50
CA THR A 450 5.61 -10.86 17.21
C THR A 450 4.94 -11.83 16.25
N ILE A 451 4.92 -13.12 16.62
CA ILE A 451 4.13 -14.14 15.94
C ILE A 451 3.21 -14.85 16.94
N PHE A 452 2.06 -15.30 16.46
CA PHE A 452 1.06 -15.97 17.29
C PHE A 452 0.55 -17.23 16.60
N PHE A 453 0.59 -18.37 17.30
CA PHE A 453 0.08 -19.66 16.85
C PHE A 453 -1.29 -19.98 17.43
N PHE A 454 -2.15 -20.58 16.62
CA PHE A 454 -3.52 -20.98 16.95
C PHE A 454 -3.79 -22.42 16.49
N ASP A 455 -4.66 -23.13 17.23
CA ASP A 455 -5.29 -24.37 16.74
C ASP A 455 -6.50 -23.98 15.89
N ALA A 456 -6.38 -24.18 14.58
CA ALA A 456 -7.40 -23.79 13.61
C ALA A 456 -8.67 -24.64 13.72
N LYS A 457 -8.55 -25.95 14.00
CA LYS A 457 -9.71 -26.86 14.11
C LYS A 457 -10.51 -26.62 15.38
N GLN A 458 -9.88 -26.12 16.43
CA GLN A 458 -10.56 -25.71 17.67
C GLN A 458 -11.00 -24.24 17.63
N ASN A 459 -11.58 -23.79 16.50
CA ASN A 459 -12.07 -22.43 16.31
C ASN A 459 -11.00 -21.35 16.61
N PHE A 460 -9.79 -21.55 16.08
CA PHE A 460 -8.65 -20.65 16.25
C PHE A 460 -8.34 -20.38 17.73
N LEU A 461 -8.19 -21.45 18.52
CA LEU A 461 -7.82 -21.36 19.93
C LEU A 461 -6.37 -20.84 20.06
N PRO A 462 -6.10 -19.76 20.82
CA PRO A 462 -4.75 -19.25 20.99
C PRO A 462 -3.86 -20.25 21.71
N MET A 463 -2.70 -20.55 21.12
CA MET A 463 -1.75 -21.51 21.66
C MET A 463 -0.48 -20.83 22.16
N VAL A 464 0.28 -20.18 21.29
CA VAL A 464 1.65 -19.75 21.60
C VAL A 464 1.93 -18.36 21.02
N PHE A 465 2.57 -17.53 21.82
CA PHE A 465 3.07 -16.20 21.46
C PHE A 465 4.60 -16.22 21.49
N VAL A 466 5.24 -15.73 20.43
CA VAL A 466 6.71 -15.62 20.36
C VAL A 466 7.10 -14.21 19.93
N ALA A 467 7.92 -13.54 20.74
CA ALA A 467 8.49 -12.23 20.42
C ALA A 467 9.79 -12.39 19.62
N MET A 468 9.90 -11.66 18.51
CA MET A 468 11.10 -11.68 17.70
C MET A 468 12.24 -10.90 18.38
N PRO A 469 13.49 -11.27 18.12
CA PRO A 469 14.65 -10.56 18.64
C PRO A 469 14.60 -9.07 18.31
N GLU A 470 14.87 -8.23 19.30
CA GLU A 470 14.80 -6.76 19.18
C GLU A 470 13.43 -6.22 18.73
N TYR A 471 12.38 -7.05 18.72
CA TYR A 471 11.05 -6.70 18.19
C TYR A 471 11.10 -6.18 16.74
N ARG A 472 11.99 -6.76 15.92
CA ARG A 472 12.04 -6.44 14.48
C ARG A 472 10.73 -6.82 13.80
N ALA A 473 10.21 -5.94 12.96
CA ALA A 473 8.92 -6.11 12.30
C ALA A 473 8.92 -7.38 11.42
N VAL A 474 7.89 -8.20 11.56
CA VAL A 474 7.68 -9.38 10.71
C VAL A 474 7.10 -8.91 9.38
N SER A 475 7.72 -9.29 8.26
CA SER A 475 7.27 -8.98 6.91
C SER A 475 6.43 -10.10 6.30
N SER A 476 6.82 -11.35 6.50
CA SER A 476 6.06 -12.52 6.06
C SER A 476 6.33 -13.73 6.95
N VAL A 477 5.36 -14.65 7.01
CA VAL A 477 5.47 -15.95 7.68
C VAL A 477 5.10 -17.06 6.69
N THR A 478 5.85 -18.16 6.69
CA THR A 478 5.59 -19.31 5.80
C THR A 478 5.92 -20.60 6.53
N TRP A 479 5.04 -21.60 6.43
CA TRP A 479 5.28 -22.92 6.99
C TRP A 479 6.39 -23.64 6.22
N PHE A 480 7.20 -24.37 6.97
CA PHE A 480 8.39 -25.07 6.47
C PHE A 480 8.48 -26.45 7.11
N HIS A 481 8.54 -27.49 6.29
CA HIS A 481 8.68 -28.87 6.74
C HIS A 481 10.14 -29.28 6.68
N LYS A 482 10.74 -29.53 7.84
CA LYS A 482 12.18 -29.69 7.98
C LYS A 482 12.72 -31.03 7.46
N ASN A 483 11.90 -32.07 7.56
CA ASN A 483 12.14 -33.42 7.04
C ASN A 483 10.81 -34.19 7.02
N GLN A 484 10.61 -35.08 6.05
CA GLN A 484 9.46 -35.99 6.05
C GLN A 484 9.50 -37.03 7.20
N GLU A 485 10.68 -37.27 7.80
CA GLU A 485 10.87 -38.30 8.84
C GLU A 485 10.75 -37.78 10.28
N SER A 486 11.17 -36.54 10.56
CA SER A 486 10.98 -35.88 11.86
C SER A 486 9.81 -34.92 11.71
N ASN A 487 8.68 -35.22 12.34
CA ASN A 487 7.42 -34.45 12.31
C ASN A 487 7.54 -33.00 12.88
N ASP A 488 8.75 -32.45 12.96
CA ASP A 488 9.07 -31.11 13.44
C ASP A 488 8.55 -30.07 12.44
N ARG A 489 7.48 -29.37 12.83
CA ARG A 489 6.90 -28.26 12.08
C ARG A 489 7.66 -26.99 12.43
N ALA A 490 8.14 -26.27 11.42
CA ALA A 490 8.80 -24.99 11.60
C ALA A 490 8.10 -23.92 10.78
N VAL A 491 8.29 -22.67 11.19
CA VAL A 491 7.85 -21.48 10.47
C VAL A 491 9.07 -20.65 10.15
N LEU A 492 9.18 -20.27 8.88
CA LEU A 492 10.14 -19.28 8.42
C LEU A 492 9.52 -17.89 8.54
N VAL A 493 10.24 -17.01 9.21
CA VAL A 493 9.82 -15.64 9.51
C VAL A 493 10.78 -14.68 8.85
N VAL A 494 10.28 -13.87 7.92
CA VAL A 494 11.05 -12.79 7.30
C VAL A 494 10.94 -11.55 8.17
N LEU A 495 12.07 -11.03 8.64
CA LEU A 495 12.14 -9.81 9.45
C LEU A 495 12.65 -8.62 8.63
N SER A 496 12.34 -7.42 9.10
CA SER A 496 12.89 -6.17 8.56
C SER A 496 14.43 -6.21 8.51
N GLY A 497 15.01 -5.76 7.40
CA GLY A 497 16.46 -5.82 7.15
C GLY A 497 16.94 -7.11 6.49
N ALA A 498 16.05 -7.83 5.79
CA ALA A 498 16.35 -9.08 5.08
C ALA A 498 17.01 -10.14 5.98
N VAL A 499 16.44 -10.32 7.17
CA VAL A 499 16.83 -11.40 8.07
C VAL A 499 15.76 -12.47 8.01
N LEU A 500 16.15 -13.69 7.67
CA LEU A 500 15.28 -14.85 7.72
C LEU A 500 15.51 -15.57 9.05
N GLN A 501 14.45 -15.84 9.79
CA GLN A 501 14.51 -16.52 11.08
C GLN A 501 13.65 -17.78 11.07
N GLU A 502 14.21 -18.88 11.55
CA GLU A 502 13.47 -20.12 11.73
C GLU A 502 12.91 -20.21 13.16
N VAL A 503 11.61 -20.48 13.29
CA VAL A 503 10.95 -20.75 14.57
C VAL A 503 10.35 -22.15 14.55
N ILE A 504 10.79 -23.00 15.49
CA ILE A 504 10.27 -24.36 15.63
C ILE A 504 8.99 -24.31 16.45
N MET A 505 7.95 -25.02 15.99
CA MET A 505 6.72 -25.13 16.73
C MET A 505 6.93 -25.98 18.00
N PRO A 506 6.60 -25.47 19.20
CA PRO A 506 6.75 -26.24 20.43
C PRO A 506 5.74 -27.39 20.50
N GLU A 507 6.15 -28.51 21.08
CA GLU A 507 5.27 -29.67 21.33
C GLU A 507 4.17 -29.33 22.35
N TRP A 508 3.00 -29.96 22.22
CA TRP A 508 1.85 -29.73 23.10
C TRP A 508 2.18 -29.85 24.60
N ASP A 509 3.06 -30.77 24.97
CA ASP A 509 3.45 -31.01 26.36
C ASP A 509 4.24 -29.84 26.97
N GLN A 510 4.82 -28.96 26.14
CA GLN A 510 5.60 -27.80 26.55
C GLN A 510 4.76 -26.51 26.63
N ILE A 511 3.51 -26.55 26.16
CA ILE A 511 2.61 -25.39 26.09
C ILE A 511 1.84 -25.26 27.42
N HIS A 512 2.36 -24.43 28.33
CA HIS A 512 1.70 -24.13 29.61
C HIS A 512 0.90 -22.82 29.55
N ASN A 513 -0.32 -22.90 29.03
CA ASN A 513 -1.22 -21.76 28.82
C ASN A 513 -1.95 -21.28 30.08
N GLU A 514 -1.49 -21.61 31.28
CA GLU A 514 -2.17 -21.19 32.51
C GLU A 514 -1.91 -19.72 32.87
N THR A 515 -0.74 -19.16 32.51
CA THR A 515 -0.34 -17.82 33.01
C THR A 515 0.06 -16.79 31.94
N SER A 516 0.55 -17.20 30.78
CA SER A 516 0.75 -16.35 29.60
C SER A 516 0.70 -17.22 28.34
N TYR A 517 0.72 -16.64 27.15
CA TYR A 517 0.98 -17.39 25.91
C TYR A 517 2.46 -17.31 25.51
N HIS A 518 3.26 -16.50 26.20
CA HIS A 518 4.66 -16.28 25.86
C HIS A 518 5.50 -17.55 26.01
N PHE A 519 5.99 -18.06 24.90
CA PHE A 519 6.95 -19.13 24.88
C PHE A 519 8.37 -18.55 24.93
N MET A 520 9.08 -18.82 26.03
CA MET A 520 10.52 -18.57 26.10
C MET A 520 11.25 -19.79 25.56
N GLU A 521 11.64 -19.72 24.29
CA GLU A 521 12.48 -20.74 23.69
C GLU A 521 13.82 -20.78 24.43
N SER A 522 14.22 -21.96 24.92
CA SER A 522 15.49 -22.16 25.62
C SER A 522 16.71 -22.19 24.68
N LYS A 523 16.48 -22.32 23.37
CA LYS A 523 17.49 -22.29 22.32
C LYS A 523 17.23 -21.08 21.42
N MET A 524 18.27 -20.33 21.06
CA MET A 524 18.06 -19.19 20.17
C MET A 524 17.68 -19.69 18.76
N PRO A 525 16.64 -19.13 18.14
CA PRO A 525 16.22 -19.47 16.78
C PRO A 525 17.29 -19.11 15.74
N ARG A 526 17.43 -19.92 14.69
CA ARG A 526 18.43 -19.75 13.62
C ARG A 526 18.14 -18.46 12.84
N ARG A 527 19.18 -17.72 12.46
CA ARG A 527 19.06 -16.48 11.67
C ARG A 527 20.01 -16.48 10.49
N TYR A 528 19.47 -16.12 9.33
CA TYR A 528 20.20 -15.94 8.08
C TYR A 528 20.12 -14.47 7.70
N ALA A 529 21.27 -13.86 7.38
CA ALA A 529 21.36 -12.47 6.94
C ALA A 529 22.07 -12.40 5.59
N PHE A 530 21.48 -11.68 4.64
CA PHE A 530 21.95 -11.62 3.26
C PHE A 530 22.77 -10.36 2.99
N HIS A 531 23.86 -10.51 2.23
CA HIS A 531 24.61 -9.40 1.66
C HIS A 531 24.38 -9.33 0.15
N SER A 532 24.28 -8.12 -0.39
CA SER A 532 24.11 -7.91 -1.83
C SER A 532 25.35 -8.37 -2.59
N ILE A 533 25.16 -9.27 -3.55
CA ILE A 533 26.18 -9.68 -4.54
C ILE A 533 25.90 -9.12 -5.95
N LYS A 534 24.84 -8.31 -6.13
CA LYS A 534 24.43 -7.78 -7.45
C LYS A 534 25.54 -6.98 -8.14
N SER A 535 26.31 -6.18 -7.38
CA SER A 535 27.44 -5.43 -7.95
C SER A 535 28.47 -6.35 -8.59
N GLN A 536 28.75 -7.50 -7.96
CA GLN A 536 29.70 -8.50 -8.47
C GLN A 536 29.15 -9.19 -9.72
N LEU A 537 27.87 -9.58 -9.71
CA LEU A 537 27.22 -10.22 -10.87
C LEU A 537 27.25 -9.31 -12.10
N ARG A 538 26.86 -8.03 -11.97
CA ARG A 538 26.92 -7.08 -13.08
C ARG A 538 28.32 -6.86 -13.63
N HIS A 539 29.32 -6.82 -12.75
CA HIS A 539 30.70 -6.69 -13.19
C HIS A 539 31.16 -7.93 -13.96
N ASN A 540 30.79 -9.12 -13.50
CA ASN A 540 31.08 -10.37 -14.20
C ASN A 540 30.36 -10.44 -15.56
N GLU A 541 29.10 -10.01 -15.64
CA GLU A 541 28.34 -9.89 -16.90
C GLU A 541 29.01 -8.92 -17.88
N GLU A 542 29.47 -7.76 -17.41
CA GLU A 542 30.18 -6.78 -18.23
C GLU A 542 31.51 -7.33 -18.76
N LEU A 543 32.28 -8.02 -17.92
CA LEU A 543 33.51 -8.71 -18.32
C LEU A 543 33.27 -9.82 -19.36
N GLU A 544 32.18 -10.57 -19.21
CA GLU A 544 31.82 -11.61 -20.18
C GLU A 544 31.37 -11.01 -21.51
N ARG A 545 30.64 -9.89 -21.49
CA ARG A 545 30.29 -9.14 -22.71
C ARG A 545 31.55 -8.58 -23.39
N GLU A 546 32.48 -8.01 -22.64
CA GLU A 546 33.77 -7.56 -23.17
C GLU A 546 34.54 -8.72 -23.82
N ARG A 547 34.58 -9.90 -23.18
CA ARG A 547 35.20 -11.10 -23.76
C ARG A 547 34.52 -11.55 -25.05
N GLN A 548 33.19 -11.59 -25.08
CA GLN A 548 32.43 -11.96 -26.29
C GLN A 548 32.65 -10.96 -27.44
N GLU A 549 32.70 -9.65 -27.15
CA GLU A 549 33.01 -8.63 -28.14
C GLU A 549 34.46 -8.72 -28.66
N GLU A 550 35.40 -9.14 -27.82
CA GLU A 550 36.78 -9.42 -28.22
C GLU A 550 36.89 -10.67 -29.09
N GLU A 551 36.25 -11.77 -28.70
CA GLU A 551 36.19 -13.02 -29.48
C GLU A 551 35.49 -12.80 -30.83
N ALA A 552 34.39 -12.04 -30.86
CA ALA A 552 33.70 -11.69 -32.10
C ALA A 552 34.54 -10.80 -33.01
N ARG A 553 35.30 -9.84 -32.45
CA ARG A 553 36.26 -9.02 -33.20
C ARG A 553 37.39 -9.88 -33.77
N GLN A 554 37.93 -10.83 -33.01
CA GLN A 554 38.94 -11.77 -33.48
C GLN A 554 38.40 -12.66 -34.61
N ALA A 555 37.21 -13.23 -34.44
CA ALA A 555 36.56 -14.05 -35.46
C ALA A 555 36.28 -13.26 -36.75
N ALA A 556 35.87 -11.99 -36.65
CA ALA A 556 35.66 -11.12 -37.80
C ALA A 556 36.96 -10.81 -38.55
N LEU A 557 38.07 -10.59 -37.83
CA LEU A 557 39.39 -10.38 -38.42
C LEU A 557 39.90 -11.65 -39.13
N GLU A 558 39.69 -12.83 -38.53
CA GLU A 558 40.03 -14.12 -39.15
C GLU A 558 39.22 -14.38 -40.42
N GLU A 559 37.93 -14.05 -40.41
CA GLU A 559 37.05 -14.14 -41.58
C GLU A 559 37.50 -13.19 -42.69
N GLU A 560 37.82 -11.93 -42.37
CA GLU A 560 38.33 -10.96 -43.32
C GLU A 560 39.67 -11.40 -43.92
N ASN A 561 40.57 -11.93 -43.11
CA ASN A 561 41.83 -12.50 -43.58
C ASN A 561 41.58 -13.71 -44.50
N ARG A 562 40.62 -14.57 -44.18
CA ARG A 562 40.23 -15.70 -45.04
C ARG A 562 39.70 -15.25 -46.40
N ILE A 563 38.88 -14.20 -46.43
CA ILE A 563 38.34 -13.60 -47.67
C ILE A 563 39.48 -12.97 -48.49
N LYS A 564 40.39 -12.22 -47.87
CA LYS A 564 41.56 -11.64 -48.55
C LYS A 564 42.47 -12.69 -49.18
N ILE A 565 42.65 -13.84 -48.51
CA ILE A 565 43.41 -14.98 -49.04
C ILE A 565 42.66 -15.64 -50.21
N ALA A 566 41.33 -15.76 -50.13
CA ALA A 566 40.51 -16.37 -51.17
C ALA A 566 40.41 -15.52 -52.46
N ASP A 567 40.43 -14.19 -52.34
CA ASP A 567 40.35 -13.26 -53.48
C ASP A 567 41.68 -13.07 -54.23
N GLY A 568 42.75 -13.79 -53.84
CA GLY A 568 44.00 -13.82 -54.60
C GLY A 568 44.77 -12.49 -54.63
N LEU A 569 44.57 -11.63 -53.63
CA LEU A 569 45.38 -10.42 -53.40
C LEU A 569 46.76 -10.77 -52.80
N GLU A 570 47.51 -11.66 -53.47
CA GLU A 570 48.94 -11.81 -53.26
C GLU A 570 49.68 -10.75 -54.09
N SER A 571 49.80 -9.52 -53.57
CA SER A 571 50.94 -8.62 -53.79
C SER A 571 50.60 -7.18 -53.41
N GLN A 572 50.70 -6.86 -52.13
CA GLN A 572 51.64 -5.86 -51.62
C GLN A 572 51.61 -5.98 -50.10
N SER A 573 52.79 -6.35 -49.59
CA SER A 573 53.30 -6.30 -48.22
C SER A 573 52.58 -7.14 -47.13
N GLU A 574 53.03 -8.40 -47.00
CA GLU A 574 53.09 -9.07 -45.68
C GLU A 574 53.72 -8.15 -44.61
N GLN A 575 54.58 -7.22 -45.03
CA GLN A 575 55.16 -6.16 -44.21
C GLN A 575 54.15 -5.11 -43.73
N ASP A 576 53.16 -4.68 -44.53
CA ASP A 576 52.19 -3.66 -44.09
C ASP A 576 51.10 -4.30 -43.23
N LEU A 577 50.73 -5.56 -43.49
CA LEU A 577 49.90 -6.36 -42.59
C LEU A 577 50.58 -6.58 -41.23
N ARG A 578 51.89 -6.88 -41.22
CA ARG A 578 52.67 -6.94 -39.97
C ARG A 578 52.77 -5.58 -39.29
N LEU A 579 52.98 -4.48 -40.02
CA LEU A 579 53.06 -3.14 -39.45
C LEU A 579 51.71 -2.66 -38.90
N LEU A 580 50.59 -3.03 -39.52
CA LEU A 580 49.24 -2.79 -39.00
C LEU A 580 48.96 -3.62 -37.76
N GLN A 581 49.33 -4.91 -37.75
CA GLN A 581 49.24 -5.76 -36.55
C GLN A 581 50.12 -5.24 -35.41
N GLU A 582 51.37 -4.87 -35.68
CA GLU A 582 52.28 -4.28 -34.71
C GLU A 582 51.79 -2.91 -34.23
N ALA A 583 51.16 -2.10 -35.10
CA ALA A 583 50.57 -0.81 -34.72
C ALA A 583 49.32 -0.98 -33.85
N GLU A 584 48.44 -1.94 -34.17
CA GLU A 584 47.28 -2.30 -33.36
C GLU A 584 47.70 -2.91 -32.01
N GLU A 585 48.71 -3.78 -31.99
CA GLU A 585 49.30 -4.31 -30.76
C GLU A 585 49.93 -3.21 -29.92
N MET A 586 50.68 -2.28 -30.52
CA MET A 586 51.24 -1.11 -29.82
C MET A 586 50.15 -0.18 -29.29
N GLU A 587 49.05 0.01 -30.04
CA GLU A 587 47.92 0.83 -29.60
C GLU A 587 47.13 0.16 -28.47
N ARG A 588 46.96 -1.18 -28.50
CA ARG A 588 46.46 -1.99 -27.38
C ARG A 588 47.35 -1.86 -26.15
N PHE A 589 48.66 -2.02 -26.31
CA PHE A 589 49.64 -1.87 -25.21
C PHE A 589 49.57 -0.46 -24.59
N ARG A 590 49.40 0.57 -25.42
CA ARG A 590 49.26 1.97 -25.00
C ARG A 590 47.92 2.27 -24.32
N LEU A 591 46.86 1.55 -24.66
CA LEU A 591 45.55 1.61 -24.01
C LEU A 591 45.54 0.83 -22.67
N GLU A 592 46.26 -0.29 -22.60
CA GLU A 592 46.45 -1.11 -21.38
C GLU A 592 47.37 -0.43 -20.34
N GLU A 593 48.32 0.41 -20.77
CA GLU A 593 49.22 1.15 -19.87
C GLU A 593 48.51 2.19 -18.97
N LYS A 594 47.25 2.53 -19.24
CA LYS A 594 46.46 3.33 -18.29
C LYS A 594 45.93 2.40 -17.20
N PRO A 595 46.41 2.50 -15.95
CA PRO A 595 45.91 1.64 -14.88
C PRO A 595 44.42 1.90 -14.68
N LYS A 596 43.58 0.95 -15.13
CA LYS A 596 42.16 0.93 -14.78
C LYS A 596 42.06 0.85 -13.26
N PRO A 597 41.24 1.67 -12.60
CA PRO A 597 41.06 1.57 -11.15
C PRO A 597 40.63 0.15 -10.78
N LYS A 598 41.24 -0.43 -9.72
CA LYS A 598 40.84 -1.75 -9.23
C LYS A 598 39.37 -1.70 -8.83
N TRP A 599 38.56 -2.51 -9.49
CA TRP A 599 37.14 -2.64 -9.18
C TRP A 599 36.93 -3.17 -7.75
N GLN A 600 35.96 -2.63 -7.04
CA GLN A 600 35.54 -3.08 -5.71
C GLN A 600 34.03 -3.28 -5.69
N PRO A 601 33.53 -4.34 -5.03
CA PRO A 601 32.11 -4.58 -4.91
C PRO A 601 31.44 -3.45 -4.13
N TYR A 602 30.40 -2.86 -4.71
CA TYR A 602 29.56 -1.89 -4.03
C TYR A 602 28.52 -2.62 -3.17
N TYR A 603 28.46 -2.27 -1.89
CA TYR A 603 27.43 -2.72 -0.96
C TYR A 603 26.53 -1.54 -0.61
N PRO A 604 25.20 -1.67 -0.76
CA PRO A 604 24.28 -0.60 -0.38
C PRO A 604 24.32 -0.38 1.15
N PRO A 605 24.17 0.86 1.63
CA PRO A 605 24.21 1.17 3.06
C PRO A 605 23.01 0.57 3.83
N GLU A 606 21.88 0.38 3.16
CA GLU A 606 20.73 -0.36 3.66
C GLU A 606 20.59 -1.67 2.89
N THR A 607 20.37 -2.78 3.60
CA THR A 607 20.05 -4.06 2.99
C THR A 607 18.72 -3.99 2.26
N SER A 608 18.69 -4.47 1.02
CA SER A 608 17.47 -4.68 0.25
C SER A 608 16.48 -5.58 1.01
N PRO A 609 15.17 -5.30 1.05
CA PRO A 609 14.21 -6.18 1.72
C PRO A 609 13.92 -7.43 0.88
N ILE A 610 13.61 -8.54 1.56
CA ILE A 610 13.04 -9.73 0.93
C ILE A 610 11.58 -9.41 0.56
N VAL A 611 11.24 -9.53 -0.71
CA VAL A 611 9.90 -9.21 -1.23
C VAL A 611 9.07 -10.48 -1.38
N CYS A 612 9.66 -11.54 -1.93
CA CYS A 612 8.97 -12.78 -2.22
C CYS A 612 9.90 -13.98 -1.97
N MET A 613 9.36 -15.08 -1.44
CA MET A 613 10.05 -16.35 -1.28
C MET A 613 9.33 -17.41 -2.10
N ILE A 614 10.08 -18.18 -2.88
CA ILE A 614 9.59 -19.25 -3.75
C ILE A 614 10.26 -20.56 -3.31
N PRO A 615 9.51 -21.64 -3.07
CA PRO A 615 10.10 -22.93 -2.69
C PRO A 615 10.97 -23.50 -3.80
N GLY A 616 12.09 -24.13 -3.42
CA GLY A 616 12.99 -24.85 -4.33
C GLY A 616 12.64 -26.32 -4.51
N LEU A 617 13.50 -27.08 -5.19
CA LEU A 617 13.29 -28.51 -5.48
C LEU A 617 13.27 -29.37 -4.20
N ARG A 618 14.15 -29.04 -3.26
CA ARG A 618 14.25 -29.73 -1.97
C ARG A 618 13.60 -28.88 -0.90
N ASP A 619 13.03 -29.52 0.11
CA ASP A 619 12.45 -28.84 1.26
C ASP A 619 13.43 -27.87 1.93
N GLU A 620 14.75 -28.12 1.87
CA GLU A 620 15.79 -27.24 2.42
C GLU A 620 16.17 -26.05 1.51
N GLU A 621 15.68 -25.97 0.27
CA GLU A 621 16.11 -25.00 -0.74
C GLU A 621 15.00 -23.96 -1.00
N MET A 622 15.39 -22.69 -1.11
CA MET A 622 14.48 -21.56 -1.31
C MET A 622 15.07 -20.56 -2.30
N TYR A 623 14.23 -20.00 -3.15
CA TYR A 623 14.55 -18.88 -4.02
C TYR A 623 13.96 -17.58 -3.47
N ILE A 624 14.76 -16.54 -3.39
CA ILE A 624 14.39 -15.28 -2.75
C ILE A 624 14.47 -14.16 -3.80
N SER A 625 13.37 -13.42 -3.97
CA SER A 625 13.37 -12.16 -4.72
C SER A 625 13.51 -10.98 -3.77
N MET A 626 14.48 -10.12 -4.08
CA MET A 626 14.84 -8.96 -3.27
C MET A 626 14.34 -7.66 -3.92
N GLY A 627 14.06 -6.64 -3.11
CA GLY A 627 13.65 -5.32 -3.58
C GLY A 627 14.81 -4.33 -3.70
N LYS A 628 14.50 -3.04 -3.96
CA LYS A 628 15.47 -1.93 -3.98
C LYS A 628 16.68 -2.21 -4.88
N TYR A 629 17.90 -2.21 -4.32
CA TYR A 629 19.13 -2.35 -5.08
C TYR A 629 19.21 -3.71 -5.78
N ASP A 630 18.82 -4.78 -5.08
CA ASP A 630 18.88 -6.17 -5.54
C ASP A 630 17.69 -6.60 -6.41
N ALA A 631 16.82 -5.66 -6.80
CA ALA A 631 15.69 -5.93 -7.67
C ALA A 631 16.11 -6.49 -9.05
N GLY A 632 15.30 -7.37 -9.62
CA GLY A 632 15.59 -8.09 -10.86
C GLY A 632 16.50 -9.32 -10.72
N TYR A 633 16.94 -9.66 -9.51
CA TYR A 633 17.75 -10.85 -9.24
C TYR A 633 17.02 -11.83 -8.33
N ILE A 634 17.28 -13.11 -8.52
CA ILE A 634 16.82 -14.20 -7.65
C ILE A 634 18.04 -14.80 -6.95
N TYR A 635 17.92 -15.02 -5.64
CA TYR A 635 18.94 -15.60 -4.79
C TYR A 635 18.51 -17.00 -4.39
N HIS A 636 19.30 -18.00 -4.74
CA HIS A 636 19.09 -19.40 -4.35
C HIS A 636 19.80 -19.67 -3.03
N VAL A 637 19.06 -20.10 -2.02
CA VAL A 637 19.55 -20.25 -0.64
C VAL A 637 19.19 -21.63 -0.12
N LYS A 638 20.13 -22.24 0.61
CA LYS A 638 19.91 -23.49 1.32
C LYS A 638 19.80 -23.23 2.82
N ILE A 639 18.68 -23.61 3.42
CA ILE A 639 18.45 -23.54 4.85
C ILE A 639 19.14 -24.75 5.50
N SER A 640 20.36 -24.54 5.99
CA SER A 640 21.20 -25.64 6.47
C SER A 640 20.75 -26.22 7.82
N ASN A 641 20.99 -27.53 8.01
CA ASN A 641 20.58 -28.27 9.21
C ASN A 641 21.57 -28.19 10.41
N LYS A 642 22.66 -27.42 10.29
CA LYS A 642 23.72 -27.36 11.32
C LYS A 642 23.39 -26.31 12.39
N HIS A 643 23.36 -26.71 13.67
CA HIS A 643 23.24 -25.77 14.79
C HIS A 643 24.50 -24.91 14.89
N LYS A 644 24.35 -23.60 14.68
CA LYS A 644 25.34 -22.59 15.05
C LYS A 644 24.62 -21.38 15.64
N ASP A 645 25.15 -20.87 16.74
CA ASP A 645 24.54 -19.80 17.56
C ASP A 645 24.85 -18.38 17.03
N GLU A 646 25.53 -18.25 15.89
CA GLU A 646 25.97 -16.98 15.32
C GLU A 646 25.15 -16.59 14.08
N ILE A 647 24.96 -15.27 13.89
CA ILE A 647 24.49 -14.73 12.60
C ILE A 647 25.62 -14.95 11.60
N ILE A 648 25.49 -15.99 10.80
CA ILE A 648 26.44 -16.26 9.72
C ILE A 648 25.89 -15.56 8.48
N PRO A 649 26.66 -14.64 7.86
CA PRO A 649 26.42 -14.27 6.48
C PRO A 649 26.62 -15.52 5.63
N GLU A 650 25.53 -16.25 5.32
CA GLU A 650 25.61 -17.32 4.34
C GLU A 650 25.59 -16.68 2.95
N GLU A 651 26.66 -16.93 2.19
CA GLU A 651 26.63 -16.65 0.76
C GLU A 651 25.54 -17.53 0.12
N PRO A 652 24.72 -16.98 -0.78
CA PRO A 652 23.72 -17.77 -1.49
C PRO A 652 24.41 -18.88 -2.29
N ILE A 653 23.72 -20.00 -2.51
CA ILE A 653 24.21 -21.10 -3.36
C ILE A 653 24.56 -20.56 -4.74
N SER A 654 23.65 -19.75 -5.28
CA SER A 654 23.76 -19.07 -6.55
C SER A 654 22.86 -17.83 -6.54
N ALA A 655 23.12 -16.91 -7.45
CA ALA A 655 22.19 -15.83 -7.76
C ALA A 655 22.33 -15.47 -9.23
N PHE A 656 21.19 -15.16 -9.86
CA PHE A 656 21.12 -14.90 -11.29
C PHE A 656 20.15 -13.77 -11.59
N ALA A 657 20.41 -13.06 -12.69
CA ALA A 657 19.53 -12.01 -13.19
C ALA A 657 18.30 -12.63 -13.86
N VAL A 658 17.13 -12.08 -13.59
CA VAL A 658 15.91 -12.42 -14.33
C VAL A 658 15.95 -11.67 -15.66
N GLU A 659 16.12 -12.40 -16.77
CA GLU A 659 16.15 -11.84 -18.13
C GLU A 659 14.91 -10.97 -18.41
N ASP A 660 15.03 -9.88 -19.16
CA ASP A 660 13.91 -8.99 -19.53
C ASP A 660 13.08 -8.42 -18.35
N SER A 661 13.62 -8.44 -17.12
CA SER A 661 12.94 -7.90 -15.94
C SER A 661 13.08 -6.39 -15.75
N ASP A 662 13.97 -5.72 -16.49
CA ASP A 662 14.28 -4.28 -16.34
C ASP A 662 14.62 -3.86 -14.88
N ASP A 663 15.27 -4.73 -14.10
CA ASP A 663 15.52 -4.55 -12.65
C ASP A 663 14.24 -4.40 -11.80
N VAL A 664 13.09 -4.87 -12.29
CA VAL A 664 11.83 -4.83 -11.53
C VAL A 664 11.74 -6.07 -10.62
N PRO A 665 11.44 -5.92 -9.32
CA PRO A 665 11.38 -7.06 -8.41
C PRO A 665 10.11 -7.89 -8.61
N ILE A 666 10.22 -9.18 -8.29
CA ILE A 666 9.08 -10.10 -8.28
C ILE A 666 8.39 -9.95 -6.92
N THR A 667 7.12 -9.57 -6.97
CA THR A 667 6.29 -9.23 -5.80
C THR A 667 5.45 -10.40 -5.30
N SER A 668 5.06 -11.27 -6.22
CA SER A 668 4.21 -12.42 -5.95
C SER A 668 4.42 -13.48 -7.02
N TYR A 669 4.05 -14.72 -6.73
CA TYR A 669 4.07 -15.81 -7.68
C TYR A 669 2.84 -16.70 -7.50
N ALA A 670 2.51 -17.44 -8.55
CA ALA A 670 1.57 -18.55 -8.48
C ALA A 670 2.09 -19.70 -9.35
N MET A 671 1.91 -20.94 -8.90
CA MET A 671 2.31 -22.14 -9.63
C MET A 671 1.06 -22.84 -10.17
N SER A 672 1.14 -23.39 -11.37
CA SER A 672 0.10 -24.26 -11.91
C SER A 672 0.02 -25.55 -11.11
N ASN A 673 -1.17 -26.18 -11.08
CA ASN A 673 -1.41 -27.37 -10.27
C ASN A 673 -0.64 -28.61 -10.76
N ASP A 674 -0.26 -28.63 -12.03
CA ASP A 674 0.62 -29.64 -12.64
C ASP A 674 2.12 -29.38 -12.39
N GLY A 675 2.46 -28.21 -11.83
CA GLY A 675 3.83 -27.77 -11.61
C GLY A 675 4.62 -27.46 -12.90
N GLU A 676 3.97 -27.39 -14.06
CA GLU A 676 4.66 -27.14 -15.34
C GLU A 676 4.96 -25.66 -15.60
N TYR A 677 4.27 -24.76 -14.91
CA TYR A 677 4.36 -23.32 -15.14
C TYR A 677 4.38 -22.54 -13.83
N ILE A 678 5.21 -21.51 -13.81
CA ILE A 678 5.23 -20.52 -12.74
C ILE A 678 4.89 -19.15 -13.32
N ILE A 679 4.04 -18.42 -12.62
CA ILE A 679 3.60 -17.09 -13.02
C ILE A 679 4.17 -16.11 -12.01
N PHE A 680 4.95 -15.15 -12.50
CA PHE A 680 5.52 -14.08 -11.68
C PHE A 680 4.72 -12.80 -11.85
N GLY A 681 4.44 -12.13 -10.73
CA GLY A 681 3.87 -10.80 -10.69
C GLY A 681 4.94 -9.76 -10.34
N PHE A 682 5.07 -8.73 -11.16
CA PHE A 682 6.09 -7.69 -11.01
C PHE A 682 5.55 -6.42 -10.35
N GLU A 683 6.45 -5.62 -9.79
CA GLU A 683 6.14 -4.32 -9.20
C GLU A 683 5.62 -3.29 -10.23
N ASP A 684 5.90 -3.47 -11.52
CA ASP A 684 5.42 -2.62 -12.60
C ASP A 684 4.10 -3.11 -13.23
N GLY A 685 3.34 -3.97 -12.53
CA GLY A 685 2.02 -4.40 -12.97
C GLY A 685 2.02 -5.43 -14.11
N ARG A 686 3.20 -5.93 -14.52
CA ARG A 686 3.33 -7.00 -15.51
C ARG A 686 3.26 -8.38 -14.87
N ILE A 687 2.69 -9.32 -15.61
CA ILE A 687 2.79 -10.75 -15.32
C ILE A 687 3.76 -11.39 -16.30
N ARG A 688 4.53 -12.37 -15.83
CA ARG A 688 5.34 -13.26 -16.67
C ARG A 688 4.88 -14.69 -16.50
N TYR A 689 4.50 -15.32 -17.60
CA TYR A 689 4.24 -16.73 -17.69
C TYR A 689 5.54 -17.45 -18.07
N GLN A 690 6.07 -18.24 -17.15
CA GLN A 690 7.37 -18.89 -17.26
C GLN A 690 7.18 -20.40 -17.26
N ARG A 691 7.73 -21.07 -18.28
CA ARG A 691 7.74 -22.53 -18.31
C ARG A 691 8.71 -23.07 -17.25
N TYR A 692 8.24 -24.05 -16.49
CA TYR A 692 8.91 -24.66 -15.34
C TYR A 692 8.90 -26.20 -15.52
N ILE A 693 9.83 -26.73 -16.33
CA ILE A 693 9.86 -28.16 -16.68
C ILE A 693 10.63 -28.95 -15.62
N TYR A 694 9.95 -29.83 -14.87
CA TYR A 694 10.44 -31.03 -14.12
C TYR A 694 11.89 -31.10 -13.55
N SER A 695 12.53 -29.98 -13.19
CA SER A 695 13.77 -29.98 -12.41
C SER A 695 13.78 -28.95 -11.29
N TYR A 696 12.65 -28.28 -11.04
CA TYR A 696 12.45 -27.18 -10.07
C TYR A 696 13.59 -26.15 -10.00
N ASP A 697 14.38 -26.05 -11.06
CA ASP A 697 15.58 -25.23 -11.09
C ASP A 697 15.27 -23.93 -11.81
N LEU A 698 15.16 -22.85 -11.04
CA LEU A 698 14.93 -21.51 -11.58
C LEU A 698 16.19 -20.91 -12.22
N GLU A 699 17.37 -21.53 -12.08
CA GLU A 699 18.62 -21.01 -12.67
C GLU A 699 18.59 -21.04 -14.20
N ASN A 700 17.82 -21.96 -14.80
CA ASN A 700 17.63 -22.06 -16.25
C ASN A 700 16.21 -21.64 -16.64
N LEU A 701 15.95 -20.33 -16.61
CA LEU A 701 14.67 -19.78 -17.08
C LEU A 701 14.52 -20.05 -18.58
N GLY A 702 13.59 -20.95 -18.93
CA GLY A 702 13.23 -21.23 -20.33
C GLY A 702 12.49 -20.08 -21.03
N PRO A 703 11.93 -20.33 -22.23
CA PRO A 703 11.14 -19.33 -22.94
C PRO A 703 9.95 -18.87 -22.11
N HIS A 704 9.62 -17.59 -22.25
CA HIS A 704 8.65 -16.92 -21.40
C HIS A 704 7.76 -15.97 -22.20
N TRP A 705 6.64 -15.58 -21.59
CA TRP A 705 5.76 -14.56 -22.13
C TRP A 705 5.42 -13.54 -21.05
N THR A 706 5.43 -12.26 -21.41
CA THR A 706 5.17 -11.15 -20.49
C THR A 706 4.03 -10.29 -21.00
N LYS A 707 3.16 -9.84 -20.09
CA LYS A 707 2.07 -8.90 -20.41
C LYS A 707 1.79 -7.95 -19.25
N GLY A 708 1.63 -6.66 -19.58
CA GLY A 708 1.10 -5.66 -18.65
C GLY A 708 -0.38 -5.90 -18.38
N ILE A 709 -0.77 -5.98 -17.10
CA ILE A 709 -2.15 -6.21 -16.66
C ILE A 709 -2.63 -5.05 -15.80
N HIS A 710 -1.83 -4.65 -14.82
CA HIS A 710 -2.09 -3.51 -13.96
C HIS A 710 -1.37 -2.25 -14.46
N ASP A 711 -1.70 -1.10 -13.86
CA ASP A 711 -1.01 0.17 -14.11
C ASP A 711 0.51 0.06 -13.88
N CYS A 712 1.34 0.43 -14.86
CA CYS A 712 2.80 0.28 -14.76
C CYS A 712 3.53 1.21 -13.77
N VAL A 713 2.82 2.18 -13.19
CA VAL A 713 3.37 3.16 -12.23
C VAL A 713 2.78 2.95 -10.84
N ARG A 714 1.46 2.72 -10.76
CA ARG A 714 0.72 2.62 -9.48
C ARG A 714 0.13 1.25 -9.22
N GLY A 715 0.24 0.33 -10.18
CA GLY A 715 -0.40 -0.98 -10.19
C GLY A 715 0.56 -2.12 -9.92
N SER A 716 1.49 -1.96 -8.97
CA SER A 716 2.28 -3.09 -8.46
C SER A 716 1.36 -4.25 -8.10
N ILE A 717 1.67 -5.44 -8.60
CA ILE A 717 0.91 -6.65 -8.30
C ILE A 717 1.12 -6.97 -6.83
N THR A 718 0.04 -7.16 -6.10
CA THR A 718 0.08 -7.46 -4.66
C THR A 718 -0.16 -8.93 -4.40
N SER A 719 -0.96 -9.59 -5.25
CA SER A 719 -1.32 -10.99 -5.08
C SER A 719 -1.76 -11.59 -6.41
N LEU A 720 -1.43 -12.87 -6.59
CA LEU A 720 -1.82 -13.72 -7.70
C LEU A 720 -2.46 -14.98 -7.10
N ALA A 721 -3.54 -15.46 -7.71
CA ALA A 721 -4.14 -16.72 -7.33
C ALA A 721 -4.63 -17.47 -8.58
N ILE A 722 -4.33 -18.77 -8.65
CA ILE A 722 -4.79 -19.67 -9.71
C ILE A 722 -5.92 -20.52 -9.12
N ASP A 723 -6.93 -20.83 -9.93
CA ASP A 723 -8.03 -21.68 -9.49
C ASP A 723 -7.62 -23.17 -9.41
N MET A 724 -8.46 -24.00 -8.79
CA MET A 724 -8.19 -25.44 -8.66
C MET A 724 -8.07 -26.15 -10.02
N THR A 725 -8.70 -25.65 -11.08
CA THR A 725 -8.58 -26.28 -12.40
C THR A 725 -7.34 -25.83 -13.17
N GLY A 726 -6.68 -24.75 -12.75
CA GLY A 726 -5.61 -24.11 -13.53
C GLY A 726 -6.10 -23.36 -14.77
N SER A 727 -7.42 -23.24 -14.97
CA SER A 727 -8.04 -22.60 -16.14
C SER A 727 -8.13 -21.09 -16.01
N PHE A 728 -8.19 -20.60 -14.78
CA PHE A 728 -8.38 -19.19 -14.43
C PHE A 728 -7.30 -18.70 -13.49
N MET A 729 -6.95 -17.42 -13.66
CA MET A 729 -6.06 -16.71 -12.75
C MET A 729 -6.65 -15.36 -12.39
N VAL A 730 -6.58 -15.04 -11.11
CA VAL A 730 -6.92 -13.73 -10.56
C VAL A 730 -5.63 -12.97 -10.29
N THR A 731 -5.58 -11.73 -10.76
CA THR A 731 -4.49 -10.80 -10.44
C THR A 731 -5.07 -9.59 -9.71
N CYS A 732 -4.38 -9.14 -8.66
CA CYS A 732 -4.74 -7.95 -7.92
C CYS A 732 -3.56 -6.98 -7.81
N GLY A 733 -3.86 -5.69 -7.84
CA GLY A 733 -2.83 -4.65 -7.85
C GLY A 733 -3.11 -3.50 -6.89
N LYS A 734 -2.07 -2.71 -6.64
CA LYS A 734 -2.14 -1.45 -5.88
C LYS A 734 -2.98 -0.36 -6.56
N ASP A 735 -3.33 -0.55 -7.83
CA ASP A 735 -4.21 0.32 -8.60
C ASP A 735 -5.71 0.14 -8.28
N GLY A 736 -6.05 -0.76 -7.35
CA GLY A 736 -7.43 -1.02 -6.91
C GLY A 736 -8.24 -1.89 -7.87
N ASN A 737 -7.60 -2.43 -8.91
CA ASN A 737 -8.24 -3.30 -9.88
C ASN A 737 -7.92 -4.77 -9.58
N CYS A 738 -8.84 -5.64 -9.95
CA CYS A 738 -8.62 -7.08 -10.05
C CYS A 738 -9.00 -7.54 -11.47
N PHE A 739 -8.22 -8.46 -12.03
CA PHE A 739 -8.47 -9.02 -13.35
C PHE A 739 -8.61 -10.54 -13.24
N LEU A 740 -9.62 -11.08 -13.90
CA LEU A 740 -9.79 -12.50 -14.13
C LEU A 740 -9.30 -12.83 -15.54
N LEU A 741 -8.26 -13.65 -15.62
CA LEU A 741 -7.64 -14.10 -16.85
C LEU A 741 -7.93 -15.60 -17.04
N SER A 742 -8.05 -16.04 -18.29
CA SER A 742 -8.11 -17.46 -18.63
C SER A 742 -7.01 -17.78 -19.64
N PHE A 743 -6.39 -18.94 -19.47
CA PHE A 743 -5.35 -19.46 -20.36
C PHE A 743 -5.92 -20.36 -21.46
N LEU A 744 -7.21 -20.66 -21.41
CA LEU A 744 -7.89 -21.54 -22.36
C LEU A 744 -8.42 -20.76 -23.57
N GLU A 745 -8.47 -21.44 -24.71
CA GLU A 745 -9.20 -20.93 -25.87
C GLU A 745 -10.71 -20.82 -25.56
N PRO A 746 -11.45 -19.89 -26.18
CA PRO A 746 -12.85 -19.65 -25.85
C PRO A 746 -13.77 -20.87 -25.95
N GLU A 747 -13.47 -21.80 -26.87
CA GLU A 747 -14.24 -23.05 -27.05
C GLU A 747 -14.01 -24.00 -25.88
N ALA A 748 -12.75 -24.29 -25.55
CA ALA A 748 -12.39 -25.10 -24.39
C ALA A 748 -12.88 -24.48 -23.08
N LEU A 749 -12.84 -23.15 -22.98
CA LEU A 749 -13.38 -22.42 -21.84
C LEU A 749 -14.89 -22.62 -21.69
N ALA A 750 -15.63 -22.61 -22.81
CA ALA A 750 -17.07 -22.83 -22.80
C ALA A 750 -17.41 -24.26 -22.36
N ASP A 751 -16.63 -25.25 -22.80
CA ASP A 751 -16.79 -26.64 -22.38
C ASP A 751 -16.50 -26.82 -20.88
N VAL A 752 -15.43 -26.20 -20.38
CA VAL A 752 -15.11 -26.19 -18.95
C VAL A 752 -16.27 -25.57 -18.17
N ILE A 753 -16.75 -24.39 -18.56
CA ILE A 753 -17.87 -23.70 -17.90
C ILE A 753 -19.16 -24.53 -17.93
N GLN A 754 -19.44 -25.25 -19.04
CA GLN A 754 -20.62 -26.11 -19.15
C GLN A 754 -20.53 -27.35 -18.26
N GLY A 755 -19.33 -27.88 -18.04
CA GLY A 755 -19.07 -29.00 -17.15
C GLY A 755 -19.06 -28.65 -15.66
N MET A 756 -19.07 -27.36 -15.31
CA MET A 756 -19.06 -26.90 -13.91
C MET A 756 -20.43 -27.12 -13.25
N GLU A 757 -20.45 -27.88 -12.17
CA GLU A 757 -21.63 -27.99 -11.31
C GLU A 757 -21.79 -26.71 -10.45
N ARG A 758 -23.02 -26.22 -10.33
CA ARG A 758 -23.32 -25.07 -9.47
C ARG A 758 -23.29 -25.53 -8.02
N PHE A 759 -22.49 -24.86 -7.19
CA PHE A 759 -22.41 -25.16 -5.77
C PHE A 759 -23.68 -24.70 -5.03
N GLU A 760 -24.05 -25.45 -3.99
CA GLU A 760 -25.14 -25.06 -3.09
C GLU A 760 -24.59 -24.14 -1.99
N VAL A 761 -25.32 -23.06 -1.69
CA VAL A 761 -24.94 -22.16 -0.60
C VAL A 761 -25.46 -22.74 0.72
N PRO A 762 -24.58 -23.11 1.67
CA PRO A 762 -25.02 -23.65 2.95
C PRO A 762 -25.68 -22.56 3.80
N GLU A 763 -26.68 -22.96 4.57
CA GLU A 763 -27.23 -22.12 5.64
C GLU A 763 -26.29 -22.22 6.85
N VAL A 764 -25.54 -21.15 7.12
CA VAL A 764 -24.61 -21.10 8.25
C VAL A 764 -25.35 -20.56 9.47
N GLU A 765 -25.37 -21.33 10.56
CA GLU A 765 -25.85 -20.86 11.86
C GLU A 765 -24.98 -19.69 12.34
N VAL A 766 -25.55 -18.49 12.32
CA VAL A 766 -24.86 -17.29 12.76
C VAL A 766 -24.84 -17.26 14.29
N PRO A 767 -23.66 -17.20 14.95
CA PRO A 767 -23.61 -17.03 16.39
C PRO A 767 -24.19 -15.66 16.76
N SER A 768 -25.20 -15.61 17.64
CA SER A 768 -25.88 -14.36 18.01
C SER A 768 -24.99 -13.37 18.78
N ASP A 769 -23.88 -13.85 19.34
CA ASP A 769 -23.15 -13.14 20.41
C ASP A 769 -21.78 -12.59 19.96
N VAL A 770 -21.39 -12.75 18.69
CA VAL A 770 -20.07 -12.34 18.21
C VAL A 770 -20.09 -10.87 17.78
N GLN A 771 -19.58 -10.00 18.65
CA GLN A 771 -19.35 -8.58 18.37
C GLN A 771 -17.96 -8.35 17.78
N ASP A 772 -17.86 -7.41 16.84
CA ASP A 772 -16.59 -7.04 16.23
C ASP A 772 -15.76 -6.14 17.18
N ILE A 773 -14.43 -6.23 17.09
CA ILE A 773 -13.50 -5.35 17.82
C ILE A 773 -13.32 -4.08 16.98
N THR A 774 -14.03 -3.01 17.34
CA THR A 774 -13.94 -1.72 16.65
C THR A 774 -13.09 -0.69 17.39
N GLU A 775 -12.77 -0.94 18.66
CA GLU A 775 -11.97 -0.05 19.49
C GLU A 775 -10.48 -0.12 19.11
N LYS A 776 -9.90 1.03 18.78
CA LYS A 776 -8.47 1.12 18.42
C LYS A 776 -7.55 0.62 19.54
N ASP A 777 -7.89 0.95 20.79
CA ASP A 777 -7.09 0.66 21.97
C ASP A 777 -7.45 -0.67 22.66
N ALA A 778 -8.21 -1.55 22.00
CA ALA A 778 -8.52 -2.87 22.53
C ALA A 778 -7.23 -3.64 22.90
N TYR A 779 -7.22 -4.30 24.05
CA TYR A 779 -6.07 -5.10 24.49
C TYR A 779 -5.86 -6.32 23.58
N THR A 780 -4.59 -6.71 23.38
CA THR A 780 -4.24 -7.98 22.72
C THR A 780 -4.50 -9.17 23.63
N LEU A 781 -4.57 -10.36 23.06
CA LEU A 781 -4.76 -11.60 23.82
C LEU A 781 -3.70 -11.79 24.92
N GLU A 782 -2.44 -11.46 24.63
CA GLU A 782 -1.34 -11.58 25.59
C GLU A 782 -1.39 -10.50 26.68
N THR A 783 -1.68 -9.24 26.31
CA THR A 783 -1.79 -8.16 27.30
C THR A 783 -2.97 -8.37 28.24
N PHE A 784 -4.11 -8.84 27.71
CA PHE A 784 -5.28 -9.18 28.51
C PHE A 784 -4.98 -10.28 29.54
N LYS A 785 -4.33 -11.38 29.12
CA LYS A 785 -3.97 -12.49 30.01
C LYS A 785 -2.97 -12.07 31.09
N ASN A 786 -1.99 -11.23 30.74
CA ASN A 786 -1.05 -10.67 31.71
C ASN A 786 -1.76 -9.75 32.73
N MET A 787 -2.73 -8.95 32.29
CA MET A 787 -3.54 -8.14 33.19
C MET A 787 -4.39 -8.99 34.15
N GLU A 788 -5.02 -10.05 33.67
CA GLU A 788 -5.78 -10.98 34.54
C GLU A 788 -4.88 -11.59 35.61
N LYS A 789 -3.67 -12.01 35.24
CA LYS A 789 -2.67 -12.52 36.18
C LYS A 789 -2.27 -11.48 37.23
N GLU A 790 -1.96 -10.25 36.83
CA GLU A 790 -1.62 -9.16 37.75
C GLU A 790 -2.78 -8.84 38.70
N MET A 791 -4.02 -8.80 38.19
CA MET A 791 -5.21 -8.59 39.00
C MET A 791 -5.45 -9.73 39.99
N ALA A 792 -5.27 -10.99 39.56
CA ALA A 792 -5.39 -12.16 40.43
C ALA A 792 -4.34 -12.17 41.53
N LEU A 793 -3.09 -11.81 41.22
CA LEU A 793 -2.00 -11.70 42.18
C LEU A 793 -2.27 -10.58 43.20
N LEU A 794 -2.73 -9.41 42.73
CA LEU A 794 -3.15 -8.31 43.60
C LEU A 794 -4.34 -8.69 44.49
N ALA A 795 -5.31 -9.43 43.96
CA ALA A 795 -6.46 -9.92 44.72
C ALA A 795 -6.04 -10.93 45.79
N ALA A 796 -5.16 -11.87 45.46
CA ALA A 796 -4.59 -12.83 46.41
C ALA A 796 -3.78 -12.13 47.51
N ALA A 797 -2.94 -11.15 47.15
CA ALA A 797 -2.19 -10.34 48.11
C ALA A 797 -3.11 -9.55 49.04
N LYS A 798 -4.19 -8.94 48.52
CA LYS A 798 -5.22 -8.27 49.33
C LYS A 798 -5.94 -9.23 50.27
N ARG A 799 -6.29 -10.44 49.80
CA ARG A 799 -6.93 -11.48 50.62
C ARG A 799 -6.03 -11.95 51.75
N ASN A 800 -4.76 -12.19 51.48
CA ASN A 800 -3.77 -12.57 52.49
C ASN A 800 -3.57 -11.45 53.52
N LYS A 801 -3.50 -10.19 53.08
CA LYS A 801 -3.40 -9.02 53.96
C LYS A 801 -4.64 -8.87 54.85
N ALA A 802 -5.84 -9.11 54.30
CA ALA A 802 -7.09 -9.08 55.07
C ALA A 802 -7.13 -10.19 56.13
N ALA A 803 -6.80 -11.43 55.75
CA ALA A 803 -6.74 -12.56 56.68
C ALA A 803 -5.74 -12.32 57.83
N LYS A 804 -4.55 -11.78 57.53
CA LYS A 804 -3.57 -11.41 58.56
C LYS A 804 -4.07 -10.28 59.46
N LYS A 805 -4.83 -9.32 58.94
CA LYS A 805 -5.44 -8.25 59.74
C LYS A 805 -6.50 -8.80 60.69
N GLU A 806 -7.34 -9.73 60.25
CA GLU A 806 -8.32 -10.41 61.11
C GLU A 806 -7.65 -11.23 62.21
N GLU A 807 -6.58 -11.96 61.88
CA GLU A 807 -5.78 -12.70 62.86
C GLU A 807 -5.20 -11.76 63.92
N ILE A 808 -4.65 -10.60 63.52
CA ILE A 808 -4.15 -9.57 64.45
C ILE A 808 -5.28 -9.03 65.33
N VAL A 809 -6.47 -8.76 64.78
CA VAL A 809 -7.61 -8.29 65.56
C VAL A 809 -8.04 -9.34 66.59
N ARG A 810 -8.13 -10.61 66.20
CA ARG A 810 -8.45 -11.72 67.10
C ARG A 810 -7.41 -11.84 68.23
N LEU A 811 -6.13 -11.79 67.90
CA LEU A 811 -5.05 -11.85 68.88
C LEU A 811 -5.09 -10.66 69.84
N ARG A 812 -5.42 -9.46 69.36
CA ARG A 812 -5.61 -8.27 70.22
C ARG A 812 -6.79 -8.44 71.17
N LEU A 813 -7.91 -8.99 70.71
CA LEU A 813 -9.07 -9.26 71.57
C LEU A 813 -8.74 -10.28 72.67
N LEU A 814 -8.08 -11.38 72.30
CA LEU A 814 -7.59 -12.39 73.27
C LEU A 814 -6.62 -11.77 74.29
N TYR A 815 -5.71 -10.91 73.83
CA TYR A 815 -4.80 -10.20 74.72
C TYR A 815 -5.55 -9.28 75.70
N CYS A 816 -6.56 -8.55 75.22
CA CYS A 816 -7.41 -7.74 76.08
C CYS A 816 -8.21 -8.58 77.09
N GLU A 817 -8.69 -9.77 76.73
CA GLU A 817 -9.34 -10.70 77.66
C GLU A 817 -8.39 -11.20 78.75
N ILE A 818 -7.15 -11.55 78.37
CA ILE A 818 -6.12 -11.95 79.33
C ILE A 818 -5.83 -10.81 80.31
N LEU A 819 -5.71 -9.57 79.81
CA LEU A 819 -5.52 -8.40 80.65
C LEU A 819 -6.71 -8.17 81.61
N LYS A 820 -7.94 -8.36 81.15
CA LYS A 820 -9.14 -8.27 82.02
C LYS A 820 -9.10 -9.31 83.14
N LYS A 821 -8.86 -10.58 82.80
CA LYS A 821 -8.74 -11.68 83.79
C LYS A 821 -7.63 -11.41 84.80
N ASN A 822 -6.50 -10.87 84.37
CA ASN A 822 -5.40 -10.51 85.26
C ASN A 822 -5.77 -9.37 86.22
N ASN A 823 -6.57 -8.40 85.76
CA ASN A 823 -7.03 -7.29 86.60
C ASN A 823 -8.12 -7.68 87.62
N GLU A 824 -8.89 -8.74 87.35
CA GLU A 824 -9.90 -9.30 88.26
C GLU A 824 -9.30 -10.06 89.45
N LEU A 825 -8.00 -10.39 89.41
CA LEU A 825 -7.30 -11.05 90.51
C LEU A 825 -6.96 -10.06 91.66
N PRO A 826 -6.86 -10.54 92.92
CA PRO A 826 -6.40 -9.74 94.07
C PRO A 826 -5.01 -9.11 93.80
N GLU A 827 -4.74 -7.92 94.35
CA GLU A 827 -3.51 -7.14 94.05
C GLU A 827 -2.21 -7.92 94.24
N GLU A 828 -2.18 -8.84 95.20
CA GLU A 828 -1.03 -9.70 95.51
C GLU A 828 -0.76 -10.80 94.46
N SER A 829 -1.74 -11.08 93.58
CA SER A 829 -1.69 -12.14 92.57
C SER A 829 -1.78 -11.62 91.12
N ARG A 830 -1.74 -10.31 90.91
CA ARG A 830 -1.74 -9.71 89.56
C ARG A 830 -0.35 -9.82 88.94
N LEU A 831 -0.27 -10.39 87.73
CA LEU A 831 0.97 -10.41 86.96
C LEU A 831 1.34 -8.98 86.54
N THR A 832 2.60 -8.61 86.73
CA THR A 832 3.12 -7.30 86.29
C THR A 832 3.29 -7.24 84.77
N LYS A 833 3.36 -6.03 84.19
CA LYS A 833 3.47 -5.85 82.73
C LYS A 833 4.69 -6.54 82.12
N VAL A 834 5.74 -6.78 82.90
CA VAL A 834 6.96 -7.50 82.49
C VAL A 834 6.74 -9.01 82.51
N GLU A 835 5.92 -9.54 83.42
CA GLU A 835 5.59 -10.98 83.52
C GLU A 835 4.53 -11.42 82.50
N VAL A 836 3.67 -10.49 82.06
CA VAL A 836 2.70 -10.71 80.96
C VAL A 836 3.36 -10.61 79.58
N CYS A 837 4.47 -9.87 79.48
CA CYS A 837 5.27 -9.84 78.26
C CYS A 837 6.05 -11.15 78.13
N ILE A 838 5.86 -11.82 77.00
CA ILE A 838 6.56 -13.06 76.64
C ILE A 838 8.08 -12.83 76.81
N ALA A 839 8.76 -13.81 77.42
CA ALA A 839 10.21 -13.82 77.67
C ALA A 839 11.03 -13.15 76.56
N SER A 840 12.00 -12.32 76.94
CA SER A 840 12.91 -11.57 76.04
C SER A 840 13.51 -12.43 74.92
N ASP A 841 13.73 -13.72 75.18
CA ASP A 841 14.29 -14.67 74.24
C ASP A 841 13.38 -14.95 73.03
N ASN A 842 12.06 -14.94 73.21
CA ASN A 842 11.12 -15.15 72.09
C ASN A 842 11.01 -13.92 71.20
N GLN A 843 11.21 -12.72 71.75
CA GLN A 843 11.22 -11.49 70.98
C GLN A 843 12.47 -11.40 70.10
N ALA A 844 13.63 -11.72 70.67
CA ALA A 844 14.88 -11.86 69.91
C ALA A 844 14.80 -12.95 68.83
N ARG A 845 14.17 -14.09 69.13
CA ARG A 845 13.96 -15.16 68.13
C ARG A 845 13.06 -14.71 66.98
N LYS A 846 11.95 -14.02 67.28
CA LYS A 846 11.05 -13.48 66.24
C LYS A 846 11.68 -12.36 65.42
N GLU A 847 12.48 -11.50 66.04
CA GLU A 847 13.25 -10.47 65.33
C GLU A 847 14.27 -11.10 64.39
N LYS A 848 14.90 -12.22 64.80
CA LYS A 848 15.78 -13.00 63.95
C LYS A 848 15.04 -13.70 62.80
N GLU A 849 13.92 -14.36 63.07
CA GLU A 849 13.07 -14.98 62.03
C GLU A 849 12.54 -13.94 61.02
N LEU A 850 12.16 -12.74 61.51
CA LEU A 850 11.74 -11.62 60.67
C LEU A 850 12.89 -11.11 59.81
N ALA A 851 14.08 -10.93 60.38
CA ALA A 851 15.26 -10.50 59.63
C ALA A 851 15.67 -11.52 58.56
N GLU A 852 15.61 -12.83 58.87
CA GLU A 852 15.86 -13.90 57.90
C GLU A 852 14.82 -13.89 56.77
N SER A 853 13.53 -13.74 57.10
CA SER A 853 12.46 -13.66 56.10
C SER A 853 12.56 -12.40 55.23
N MET A 854 12.90 -11.24 55.83
CA MET A 854 13.13 -10.00 55.08
C MET A 854 14.31 -10.13 54.13
N LYS A 855 15.39 -10.78 54.56
CA LYS A 855 16.57 -11.02 53.71
C LYS A 855 16.26 -11.96 52.55
N GLN A 856 15.42 -12.96 52.76
CA GLN A 856 14.97 -13.85 51.69
C GLN A 856 14.08 -13.09 50.68
N LEU A 857 13.18 -12.24 51.16
CA LEU A 857 12.36 -11.38 50.31
C LEU A 857 13.22 -10.38 49.50
N GLU A 858 14.24 -9.78 50.12
CA GLU A 858 15.19 -8.88 49.45
C GLU A 858 15.96 -9.60 48.32
N LEU A 859 16.33 -10.87 48.53
CA LEU A 859 16.95 -11.71 47.50
C LEU A 859 15.98 -12.01 46.35
N GLU A 860 14.72 -12.37 46.66
CA GLU A 860 13.69 -12.64 45.65
C GLU A 860 13.33 -11.37 44.85
N MET A 861 13.33 -10.20 45.49
CA MET A 861 13.03 -8.90 44.87
C MET A 861 14.26 -8.15 44.34
N ALA A 862 15.46 -8.72 44.45
CA ALA A 862 16.70 -8.03 44.10
C ALA A 862 16.70 -7.55 42.64
N TRP A 863 16.20 -8.38 41.72
CA TRP A 863 16.12 -8.02 40.31
C TRP A 863 15.10 -6.92 40.03
N ASP A 864 13.89 -7.01 40.59
CA ASP A 864 12.82 -6.03 40.36
C ASP A 864 13.18 -4.66 40.96
N THR A 865 13.82 -4.67 42.13
CA THR A 865 14.33 -3.45 42.77
C THR A 865 15.44 -2.82 41.94
N GLU A 866 16.40 -3.60 41.44
CA GLU A 866 17.48 -3.10 40.57
C GLU A 866 16.92 -2.56 39.24
N ARG A 867 16.01 -3.30 38.60
CA ARG A 867 15.32 -2.89 37.37
C ARG A 867 14.58 -1.57 37.56
N SER A 868 13.81 -1.44 38.64
CA SER A 868 13.05 -0.22 38.96
C SER A 868 13.98 0.95 39.27
N THR A 869 15.10 0.69 39.95
CA THR A 869 16.11 1.70 40.27
C THR A 869 16.81 2.21 39.01
N ILE A 870 17.19 1.32 38.10
CA ILE A 870 17.78 1.66 36.80
C ILE A 870 16.76 2.43 35.95
N ALA A 871 15.51 1.99 35.89
CA ALA A 871 14.45 2.68 35.15
C ALA A 871 14.23 4.10 35.68
N LEU A 872 14.17 4.28 37.01
CA LEU A 872 14.06 5.59 37.64
C LEU A 872 15.29 6.47 37.35
N ASN A 873 16.49 5.88 37.36
CA ASN A 873 17.72 6.61 37.04
C ASN A 873 17.75 7.05 35.58
N LYS A 874 17.31 6.20 34.64
CA LYS A 874 17.16 6.57 33.22
C LYS A 874 16.13 7.68 33.02
N LEU A 875 15.01 7.65 33.74
CA LEU A 875 14.01 8.72 33.70
C LEU A 875 14.56 10.02 34.29
N LYS A 876 15.29 9.95 35.41
CA LYS A 876 15.97 11.11 35.99
C LYS A 876 17.00 11.70 35.03
N SER A 877 17.85 10.86 34.43
CA SER A 877 18.88 11.33 33.49
C SER A 877 18.28 11.98 32.24
N ALA A 878 17.17 11.45 31.73
CA ALA A 878 16.53 12.00 30.55
C ALA A 878 15.77 13.31 30.83
N TYR A 879 14.99 13.36 31.92
CA TYR A 879 14.00 14.43 32.14
C TYR A 879 14.33 15.40 33.26
N LYS A 880 15.17 15.03 34.22
CA LYS A 880 15.49 15.86 35.39
C LYS A 880 16.91 16.42 35.33
N ASP A 881 17.90 15.58 35.02
CA ASP A 881 19.31 15.98 35.07
C ASP A 881 19.71 16.89 33.91
N THR A 882 18.89 16.94 32.85
CA THR A 882 18.98 17.86 31.72
C THR A 882 18.47 19.27 32.02
N LEU A 883 17.85 19.51 33.18
CA LEU A 883 17.27 20.80 33.57
C LEU A 883 18.17 21.54 34.57
N ASP A 884 18.28 22.85 34.39
CA ASP A 884 18.96 23.80 35.29
C ASP A 884 17.98 24.37 36.33
N GLY A 885 16.70 24.53 35.95
CA GLY A 885 15.62 24.93 36.84
C GLY A 885 14.31 24.22 36.51
N ASP A 886 13.64 23.68 37.53
CA ASP A 886 12.34 23.01 37.38
C ASP A 886 11.17 23.99 37.54
N LEU A 887 9.99 23.56 37.11
CA LEU A 887 8.76 24.34 37.16
C LEU A 887 8.27 24.45 38.61
N PHE A 888 8.11 25.67 39.10
CA PHE A 888 7.39 25.94 40.34
C PHE A 888 6.21 26.86 40.07
N MET A 889 5.11 26.58 40.76
CA MET A 889 3.86 27.31 40.60
C MET A 889 3.53 28.01 41.91
N LEU A 890 3.46 29.34 41.86
CA LEU A 890 2.99 30.17 42.96
C LEU A 890 1.50 30.45 42.77
N LYS A 891 0.68 30.02 43.74
CA LYS A 891 -0.76 30.25 43.74
C LYS A 891 -1.11 31.31 44.79
N ALA A 892 -1.91 32.30 44.41
CA ALA A 892 -2.38 33.31 45.35
C ALA A 892 -3.38 32.71 46.35
N PHE A 893 -3.32 33.12 47.62
CA PHE A 893 -4.12 32.51 48.70
C PHE A 893 -5.63 32.77 48.58
N ASN A 894 -6.08 33.81 47.86
CA ASN A 894 -7.48 34.23 47.75
C ASN A 894 -7.91 34.64 46.33
N SER A 895 -7.23 34.14 45.29
CA SER A 895 -7.69 34.24 43.90
C SER A 895 -7.26 33.01 43.11
N ASP A 896 -7.93 32.76 41.97
CA ASP A 896 -7.56 31.65 41.08
C ASP A 896 -6.32 31.94 40.22
N LEU A 897 -5.63 33.06 40.47
CA LEU A 897 -4.42 33.41 39.75
C LEU A 897 -3.25 32.54 40.22
N CYS A 898 -2.65 31.83 39.26
CA CYS A 898 -1.38 31.15 39.43
C CYS A 898 -0.34 31.74 38.48
N VAL A 899 0.90 31.81 38.94
CA VAL A 899 2.06 32.14 38.11
C VAL A 899 3.01 30.96 38.18
N SER A 900 3.30 30.37 37.03
CA SER A 900 4.27 29.29 36.89
C SER A 900 5.55 29.80 36.24
N SER A 901 6.71 29.39 36.76
CA SER A 901 7.96 29.49 36.02
C SER A 901 7.96 28.54 34.81
N PHE A 902 8.85 28.73 33.84
CA PHE A 902 9.10 27.79 32.75
C PHE A 902 10.31 26.91 33.09
N ARG A 903 10.34 25.68 32.58
CA ARG A 903 11.50 24.78 32.74
C ARG A 903 12.68 25.32 31.94
N LEU A 904 13.85 25.41 32.57
CA LEU A 904 15.10 25.84 31.95
C LEU A 904 16.02 24.63 31.72
N PRO A 905 16.35 24.27 30.47
CA PRO A 905 17.33 23.22 30.19
C PRO A 905 18.75 23.71 30.51
N LYS A 906 19.64 22.79 30.94
CA LYS A 906 21.08 23.08 31.11
C LYS A 906 21.70 23.44 29.76
N MET A 907 22.52 24.48 29.73
CA MET A 907 23.25 24.84 28.52
C MET A 907 24.30 23.77 28.18
N PRO A 908 24.50 23.44 26.89
CA PRO A 908 25.53 22.50 26.46
C PRO A 908 26.94 22.98 26.88
N PRO A 909 27.88 22.07 27.22
CA PRO A 909 29.23 22.43 27.70
C PRO A 909 30.01 23.36 26.76
N PHE A 910 29.81 23.23 25.45
CA PHE A 910 30.42 24.10 24.43
C PHE A 910 30.09 25.60 24.61
N TYR A 911 28.90 25.94 25.13
CA TYR A 911 28.53 27.33 25.40
C TYR A 911 29.24 27.90 26.63
N LEU A 912 29.55 27.06 27.62
CA LEU A 912 30.35 27.46 28.78
C LEU A 912 31.82 27.68 28.38
N ASP A 913 32.38 26.78 27.56
CA ASP A 913 33.73 26.95 26.99
C ASP A 913 33.86 28.18 26.08
N ALA A 914 32.78 28.57 25.38
CA ALA A 914 32.75 29.78 24.57
C ALA A 914 32.65 31.05 25.43
N LYS A 915 31.94 30.99 26.57
CA LYS A 915 31.84 32.10 27.51
C LYS A 915 33.19 32.39 28.19
N ASP A 916 33.90 31.35 28.62
CA ASP A 916 35.22 31.46 29.26
C ASP A 916 36.34 31.91 28.29
N LYS A 917 36.09 31.89 26.97
CA LYS A 917 37.00 32.43 25.95
C LYS A 917 36.71 33.89 25.57
N VAL A 918 35.56 34.42 25.98
CA VAL A 918 35.09 35.78 25.65
C VAL A 918 35.18 36.73 26.87
N GLU A 919 35.13 36.19 28.09
CA GLU A 919 35.59 36.87 29.32
C GLU A 919 37.12 36.81 29.44
#